data_AF-A0A7J6VXY0-F1
#
_entry.id   AF-A0A7J6VXY0-F1
#
_cell.length_a   1.000
_cell.length_b   1.000
_cell.length_c   1.000
_cell.angle_alpha   90.00
_cell.angle_beta   90.00
_cell.angle_gamma   90.00
#
_symmetry.space_group_name_H-M   'P 1'
#
loop_
_entity.id
_entity.type
_entity.pdbx_description
1 polymer ?
#
loop_
_entity_poly.entity_id
_entity_poly.type
_entity_poly.pdbx_seq_one_letter_code
_entity_poly.pdbx_strand_id
1 'polypeptide(L)'
;MILFHPNNPPLLLPKSINISTPSISAVSSDPRVKMLKNTENGLLRSNETKERISEMFNKVELSVSSYDTAWVAMVPSLNSPGSPYFPECVKWLLENQLPDGSWGLSQRHPFLVKDTLSSTLASILALKKWNIGEEHVSKGLHYIRSNFISATDETQHNPIGFDIIFPGMIEYAQEMGINLHLAPTALNSILHKRDLELMRGSASNCEGRKLYLAYVSEGLRNSQDWKDIMKYQRKNGSLFNSPSTTAAAVAHHHESSGLNYLRSLLERYGNAVPTAYPLDIYTQLCMVDSLESLGISRHFKNEIKTVLDKTYSSWIMNDEEIFLNIATCAMAFRILRMHGYDISSDALAQFGEEGFSNTLEGYLNDTGAVLELYRASQFVFPDELFLEEHKTWSSKILKQELSKGSMHADRLFGSISKEVDVSLSHSYYANLQRLENRRSVEHYNADNLRILKTSYRPTNVDNKDFLKFAVEDFNLCQSVQRKELKQLERWVEENRLDKLKFARQKQAYCYFSAAATLFPPELSDARLSWAKNSVLTTVVDDFYDIGGSREELMNLIELLEKWDGVSATDICSEQVEIVYNAIRNTINELGEKAFKWQQRDVTRHIVEVWLTLIKSMMKETESLENNTVPTLDEYNTNAYVSFALGPIVLPALYFVGPHLSDEVIRSAEYHNLFRLMSTCGRNLNDFQGFKRESKEGKLNGVSLLMIHDPAVNTEEEAMKKMRDIIDSCRRELMQLVFQRNDSIVPRACKDLFWNMCRVVHLFYASNDGFTSVDQMIPETEPKLLPSDESQAEQLRDLELLGAGNLGFHPCVKPTSRYKEAQESNRYITVRSNGGLNQMRTGICDMVAVARIMNATLVIPQLDKKSFWRDSSKFSDIFDELHFITALQKDVRIVKELPKELESVPRARKHFTSWSGLSYYEEMKHLWEDFQVINVVKSDSRLANNGLPLDIQRLRCRALYHALHFSPPIESLGKKMVERLRSREGKYIALHLRYEKDMLAFTGCTYGLTDGEAEELRLMRENINHWKVKNINSTEQRNEGLCPLTPKEVGIFLQALGYPPSTLVYIAAGSIYGGETRFSELRRYFPKLIFKESVATLEELKMFVNHASQTAALDYIVSVESDVFVSSYSGNMARAVEGHRRFLGHRKTITPDRKRLVDVFDKMERGELQEGLLSSIVKQLHKNRQGGPRKREGPLLGIKGRGRFKTEESFYENPYPECICRSKIRVAIP
;
A
#
# COMPACT_ATOMS: atom_id res chain seq x y z
N MET A 1 25.10 -46.71 23.89
CA MET A 1 26.15 -47.69 24.25
C MET A 1 25.58 -49.08 23.94
N ILE A 2 26.38 -49.97 23.32
CA ILE A 2 26.04 -51.29 22.68
C ILE A 2 25.50 -51.13 21.24
N LEU A 3 26.34 -50.98 20.19
CA LEU A 3 27.20 -51.95 19.46
C LEU A 3 26.43 -53.02 18.66
N PHE A 4 26.45 -52.95 17.31
CA PHE A 4 27.38 -53.71 16.43
C PHE A 4 27.02 -53.55 14.93
N HIS A 5 27.99 -53.05 14.16
CA HIS A 5 28.24 -53.34 12.73
C HIS A 5 29.11 -54.62 12.63
N PRO A 6 29.56 -55.12 11.46
CA PRO A 6 29.11 -55.03 10.05
C PRO A 6 29.10 -56.42 9.34
N ASN A 7 28.64 -56.52 8.07
CA ASN A 7 29.33 -57.24 6.97
C ASN A 7 28.48 -57.43 5.68
N ASN A 8 28.89 -56.74 4.61
CA ASN A 8 29.15 -57.24 3.24
C ASN A 8 27.99 -57.61 2.27
N PRO A 9 28.23 -57.67 0.93
CA PRO A 9 27.85 -56.60 -0.03
C PRO A 9 27.05 -57.15 -1.26
N PRO A 10 27.25 -56.74 -2.54
CA PRO A 10 26.25 -56.03 -3.36
C PRO A 10 25.74 -56.77 -4.62
N LEU A 11 24.73 -56.15 -5.27
CA LEU A 11 24.28 -56.31 -6.68
C LEU A 11 23.58 -57.61 -7.11
N LEU A 12 22.34 -57.49 -7.62
CA LEU A 12 21.89 -57.87 -8.99
C LEU A 12 20.35 -57.90 -9.12
N LEU A 13 19.84 -57.17 -10.11
CA LEU A 13 18.48 -57.24 -10.72
C LEU A 13 18.24 -58.64 -11.34
N PRO A 14 16.99 -59.15 -11.54
CA PRO A 14 16.22 -58.81 -12.75
C PRO A 14 14.66 -58.92 -12.73
N LYS A 15 14.07 -58.00 -13.50
CA LYS A 15 12.97 -58.09 -14.50
C LYS A 15 11.83 -59.16 -14.43
N SER A 16 10.65 -58.60 -14.71
CA SER A 16 9.46 -59.07 -15.48
C SER A 16 8.54 -60.08 -14.78
N ILE A 17 7.22 -59.84 -14.72
CA ILE A 17 6.27 -60.11 -15.82
C ILE A 17 5.13 -59.07 -15.90
N ASN A 18 4.77 -58.73 -17.14
CA ASN A 18 3.63 -57.95 -17.61
C ASN A 18 2.27 -58.39 -17.04
N ILE A 19 1.42 -57.44 -16.66
CA ILE A 19 -0.03 -57.53 -16.97
C ILE A 19 -0.48 -56.18 -17.54
N SER A 20 -1.09 -56.29 -18.71
CA SER A 20 -1.70 -55.29 -19.57
C SER A 20 -2.64 -54.31 -18.86
N THR A 21 -2.51 -53.05 -19.27
CA THR A 21 -3.46 -51.94 -19.09
C THR A 21 -4.89 -52.31 -19.51
N PRO A 22 -5.90 -51.99 -18.69
CA PRO A 22 -7.14 -51.43 -19.15
C PRO A 22 -7.08 -49.89 -19.05
N SER A 23 -7.44 -49.25 -20.15
CA SER A 23 -7.67 -47.81 -20.28
C SER A 23 -8.58 -47.28 -19.15
N ILE A 24 -8.05 -46.44 -18.26
CA ILE A 24 -8.87 -45.67 -17.32
C ILE A 24 -9.24 -44.35 -18.00
N SER A 25 -10.26 -44.43 -18.84
CA SER A 25 -11.20 -43.33 -19.06
C SER A 25 -12.23 -43.33 -17.93
N ALA A 26 -11.84 -42.87 -16.74
CA ALA A 26 -12.77 -42.68 -15.62
C ALA A 26 -12.22 -41.66 -14.59
N VAL A 27 -11.92 -40.44 -15.06
CA VAL A 27 -11.85 -39.26 -14.18
C VAL A 27 -12.70 -38.17 -14.82
N SER A 28 -14.02 -38.33 -14.71
CA SER A 28 -15.01 -37.34 -15.15
C SER A 28 -16.35 -37.60 -14.46
N SER A 29 -16.42 -37.29 -13.16
CA SER A 29 -17.70 -37.09 -12.47
C SER A 29 -17.54 -36.24 -11.21
N ASP A 30 -16.81 -35.13 -11.27
CA ASP A 30 -16.95 -34.05 -10.28
C ASP A 30 -18.09 -33.11 -10.75
N PRO A 31 -19.22 -33.02 -10.03
CA PRO A 31 -20.32 -32.11 -10.37
C PRO A 31 -19.92 -30.63 -10.44
N ARG A 32 -18.79 -30.24 -9.81
CA ARG A 32 -18.28 -28.86 -9.76
C ARG A 32 -17.80 -28.34 -11.12
N VAL A 33 -17.52 -29.21 -12.08
CA VAL A 33 -17.05 -28.82 -13.43
C VAL A 33 -18.20 -28.31 -14.33
N LYS A 34 -19.47 -28.52 -13.95
CA LYS A 34 -20.62 -28.08 -14.78
C LYS A 34 -20.93 -26.59 -14.70
N MET A 35 -20.47 -25.84 -13.69
CA MET A 35 -20.73 -24.40 -13.58
C MET A 35 -19.77 -23.50 -14.38
N LEU A 36 -18.71 -24.08 -14.96
CA LEU A 36 -17.68 -23.36 -15.74
C LEU A 36 -17.94 -23.31 -17.25
N LYS A 37 -19.06 -23.86 -17.74
CA LYS A 37 -19.35 -23.98 -19.19
C LYS A 37 -19.79 -22.70 -19.90
N ASN A 38 -19.82 -21.53 -19.25
CA ASN A 38 -20.31 -20.28 -19.86
C ASN A 38 -19.26 -19.16 -19.95
N THR A 39 -17.99 -19.49 -20.22
CA THR A 39 -16.98 -18.47 -20.55
C THR A 39 -15.90 -19.01 -21.51
N GLU A 40 -16.30 -19.43 -22.72
CA GLU A 40 -15.44 -20.20 -23.64
C GLU A 40 -14.28 -19.43 -24.31
N ASN A 41 -14.11 -18.12 -24.12
CA ASN A 41 -12.98 -17.39 -24.74
C ASN A 41 -11.84 -16.98 -23.79
N GLY A 42 -12.03 -17.06 -22.46
CA GLY A 42 -10.97 -16.74 -21.47
C GLY A 42 -10.12 -17.95 -21.04
N LEU A 43 -10.63 -19.16 -21.24
CA LEU A 43 -10.03 -20.39 -20.69
C LEU A 43 -8.78 -20.85 -21.45
N LEU A 44 -8.67 -20.56 -22.76
CA LEU A 44 -7.55 -21.00 -23.60
C LEU A 44 -6.22 -20.29 -23.25
N ARG A 45 -6.23 -18.97 -23.03
CA ARG A 45 -5.03 -18.18 -22.68
C ARG A 45 -4.52 -18.42 -21.26
N SER A 46 -5.42 -18.75 -20.33
CA SER A 46 -5.09 -19.02 -18.94
C SER A 46 -4.35 -20.36 -18.78
N ASN A 47 -4.67 -21.34 -19.63
CA ASN A 47 -4.02 -22.65 -19.62
C ASN A 47 -2.55 -22.59 -20.08
N GLU A 48 -2.22 -21.83 -21.13
CA GLU A 48 -0.82 -21.68 -21.57
C GLU A 48 0.06 -21.01 -20.49
N THR A 49 -0.48 -20.00 -19.80
CA THR A 49 0.24 -19.31 -18.72
C THR A 49 0.45 -20.24 -17.53
N LYS A 50 -0.56 -21.04 -17.20
CA LYS A 50 -0.44 -22.08 -16.17
C LYS A 50 0.63 -23.12 -16.53
N GLU A 51 0.67 -23.61 -17.76
CA GLU A 51 1.67 -24.57 -18.21
C GLU A 51 3.10 -24.02 -18.09
N ARG A 52 3.33 -22.77 -18.51
CA ARG A 52 4.64 -22.10 -18.33
C ARG A 52 5.05 -22.04 -16.85
N ILE A 53 4.13 -21.68 -15.95
CA ILE A 53 4.40 -21.65 -14.52
C ILE A 53 4.75 -23.06 -13.99
N SER A 54 4.00 -24.09 -14.40
CA SER A 54 4.28 -25.48 -14.01
C SER A 54 5.67 -25.94 -14.49
N GLU A 55 6.07 -25.59 -15.71
CA GLU A 55 7.40 -25.93 -16.25
C GLU A 55 8.54 -25.30 -15.45
N MET A 56 8.36 -24.09 -14.91
CA MET A 56 9.36 -23.41 -14.09
C MET A 56 9.73 -24.18 -12.80
N PHE A 57 8.87 -25.08 -12.30
CA PHE A 57 9.19 -25.89 -11.11
C PHE A 57 10.22 -26.99 -11.39
N ASN A 58 10.39 -27.39 -12.65
CA ASN A 58 11.27 -28.49 -13.03
C ASN A 58 12.75 -28.11 -13.01
N LYS A 59 13.08 -26.83 -13.25
CA LYS A 59 14.46 -26.36 -13.36
C LYS A 59 14.61 -24.93 -12.86
N VAL A 60 15.39 -24.74 -11.80
CA VAL A 60 15.77 -23.41 -11.29
C VAL A 60 16.87 -22.82 -12.16
N GLU A 61 16.62 -21.62 -12.69
CA GLU A 61 17.51 -20.86 -13.55
C GLU A 61 17.82 -19.47 -12.96
N LEU A 62 19.09 -19.25 -12.66
CA LEU A 62 19.65 -17.99 -12.18
C LEU A 62 20.38 -17.26 -13.32
N SER A 63 20.32 -15.93 -13.32
CA SER A 63 21.17 -15.14 -14.21
C SER A 63 22.66 -15.35 -13.92
N VAL A 64 23.47 -15.43 -14.99
CA VAL A 64 24.93 -15.52 -14.87
C VAL A 64 25.55 -14.21 -14.37
N SER A 65 26.68 -14.31 -13.67
CA SER A 65 27.44 -13.19 -13.10
C SER A 65 28.72 -12.97 -13.90
N SER A 66 28.88 -11.76 -14.43
CA SER A 66 30.11 -11.38 -15.14
C SER A 66 31.32 -11.35 -14.20
N TYR A 67 31.13 -10.84 -12.98
CA TYR A 67 32.16 -10.79 -11.94
C TYR A 67 32.66 -12.18 -11.56
N ASP A 68 31.76 -13.11 -11.23
CA ASP A 68 32.12 -14.46 -10.82
C ASP A 68 32.74 -15.24 -11.98
N THR A 69 32.18 -15.09 -13.20
CA THR A 69 32.75 -15.69 -14.41
C THR A 69 34.17 -15.20 -14.68
N ALA A 70 34.48 -13.93 -14.41
CA ALA A 70 35.83 -13.41 -14.52
C ALA A 70 36.81 -14.02 -13.50
N TRP A 71 36.37 -14.24 -12.26
CA TRP A 71 37.18 -14.95 -11.27
C TRP A 71 37.45 -16.40 -11.66
N VAL A 72 36.44 -17.12 -12.17
CA VAL A 72 36.62 -18.48 -12.70
C VAL A 72 37.56 -18.50 -13.91
N ALA A 73 37.43 -17.52 -14.82
CA ALA A 73 38.31 -17.37 -15.98
C ALA A 73 39.78 -17.15 -15.58
N MET A 74 40.06 -16.64 -14.38
CA MET A 74 41.42 -16.43 -13.87
C MET A 74 42.08 -17.69 -13.28
N VAL A 75 41.37 -18.82 -13.14
CA VAL A 75 41.96 -20.05 -12.60
C VAL A 75 43.00 -20.61 -13.58
N PRO A 76 44.27 -20.80 -13.16
CA PRO A 76 45.32 -21.32 -14.04
C PRO A 76 45.23 -22.83 -14.26
N SER A 77 45.61 -23.30 -15.45
CA SER A 77 45.71 -24.73 -15.75
C SER A 77 46.84 -25.38 -14.95
N LEU A 78 46.56 -26.53 -14.33
CA LEU A 78 47.53 -27.29 -13.53
C LEU A 78 48.75 -27.74 -14.37
N ASN A 79 48.51 -28.06 -15.65
CA ASN A 79 49.54 -28.57 -16.55
C ASN A 79 50.23 -27.46 -17.34
N SER A 80 49.62 -26.27 -17.41
CA SER A 80 50.14 -25.11 -18.14
C SER A 80 49.71 -23.82 -17.44
N PRO A 81 50.44 -23.38 -16.40
CA PRO A 81 50.05 -22.22 -15.58
C PRO A 81 49.87 -20.92 -16.38
N GLY A 82 50.45 -20.83 -17.58
CA GLY A 82 50.28 -19.73 -18.52
C GLY A 82 48.98 -19.77 -19.36
N SER A 83 48.08 -20.72 -19.09
CA SER A 83 46.79 -20.86 -19.78
C SER A 83 45.62 -21.00 -18.80
N PRO A 84 44.40 -20.53 -19.17
CA PRO A 84 43.22 -20.68 -18.33
C PRO A 84 42.82 -22.15 -18.19
N TYR A 85 42.42 -22.56 -16.98
CA TYR A 85 41.80 -23.87 -16.75
C TYR A 85 40.42 -23.95 -17.41
N PHE A 86 39.67 -22.84 -17.41
CA PHE A 86 38.33 -22.70 -17.99
C PHE A 86 38.33 -21.69 -19.16
N PRO A 87 38.88 -22.05 -20.34
CA PRO A 87 38.94 -21.16 -21.50
C PRO A 87 37.55 -20.70 -22.00
N GLU A 88 36.51 -21.48 -21.75
CA GLU A 88 35.11 -21.16 -22.05
C GLU A 88 34.64 -19.88 -21.35
N CYS A 89 35.06 -19.64 -20.10
CA CYS A 89 34.74 -18.41 -19.36
C CYS A 89 35.44 -17.20 -19.98
N VAL A 90 36.69 -17.36 -20.43
CA VAL A 90 37.43 -16.28 -21.14
C VAL A 90 36.71 -15.93 -22.44
N LYS A 91 36.24 -16.94 -23.19
CA LYS A 91 35.45 -16.73 -24.40
C LYS A 91 34.14 -16.01 -24.11
N TRP A 92 33.42 -16.40 -23.05
CA TRP A 92 32.18 -15.72 -22.66
C TRP A 92 32.40 -14.23 -22.35
N LEU A 93 33.48 -13.87 -21.65
CA LEU A 93 33.80 -12.47 -21.38
C LEU A 93 34.00 -11.65 -22.66
N LEU A 94 34.66 -12.21 -23.68
CA LEU A 94 34.85 -11.54 -24.98
C LEU A 94 33.52 -11.34 -25.72
N GLU A 95 32.60 -12.30 -25.61
CA GLU A 95 31.32 -12.27 -26.32
C GLU A 95 30.24 -11.41 -25.61
N ASN A 96 30.42 -11.07 -24.34
CA ASN A 96 29.38 -10.45 -23.50
C ASN A 96 29.76 -9.07 -22.92
N GLN A 97 30.72 -8.36 -23.52
CA GLN A 97 30.95 -6.96 -23.20
C GLN A 97 29.78 -6.10 -23.68
N LEU A 98 29.25 -5.23 -22.83
CA LEU A 98 28.16 -4.32 -23.17
C LEU A 98 28.63 -3.20 -24.12
N PRO A 99 27.71 -2.55 -24.87
CA PRO A 99 28.08 -1.53 -25.86
C PRO A 99 28.85 -0.31 -25.32
N ASP A 100 28.75 -0.01 -24.02
CA ASP A 100 29.51 1.08 -23.37
C ASP A 100 30.86 0.65 -22.79
N GLY A 101 31.26 -0.59 -23.04
CA GLY A 101 32.51 -1.18 -22.56
C GLY A 101 32.42 -1.86 -21.20
N SER A 102 31.27 -1.83 -20.52
CA SER A 102 31.10 -2.48 -19.22
C SER A 102 30.76 -3.97 -19.31
N TRP A 103 30.88 -4.67 -18.19
CA TRP A 103 30.28 -5.99 -17.96
C TRP A 103 29.33 -5.92 -16.76
N GLY A 104 28.20 -6.63 -16.83
CA GLY A 104 27.14 -6.63 -15.83
C GLY A 104 25.81 -7.14 -16.41
N LEU A 105 24.72 -7.00 -15.66
CA LEU A 105 23.39 -7.32 -16.20
C LEU A 105 22.99 -6.35 -17.32
N SER A 106 22.38 -6.88 -18.38
CA SER A 106 22.02 -6.10 -19.58
C SER A 106 20.97 -5.00 -19.33
N GLN A 107 20.11 -5.16 -18.32
CA GLN A 107 19.14 -4.15 -17.89
C GLN A 107 19.78 -3.20 -16.86
N ARG A 108 20.10 -1.97 -17.27
CA ARG A 108 20.75 -0.98 -16.41
C ARG A 108 19.79 -0.45 -15.36
N HIS A 109 20.02 -0.79 -14.11
CA HIS A 109 19.43 -0.04 -13.00
C HIS A 109 20.36 1.11 -12.60
N PRO A 110 19.89 2.37 -12.56
CA PRO A 110 20.75 3.54 -12.33
C PRO A 110 21.43 3.59 -10.95
N PHE A 111 21.03 2.71 -10.02
CA PHE A 111 21.62 2.58 -8.68
C PHE A 111 22.57 1.38 -8.53
N LEU A 112 22.92 0.68 -9.62
CA LEU A 112 23.84 -0.48 -9.64
C LEU A 112 25.16 -0.19 -10.36
N VAL A 113 25.60 1.07 -10.38
CA VAL A 113 26.87 1.40 -11.04
C VAL A 113 28.04 0.70 -10.33
N LYS A 114 27.99 0.54 -9.01
CA LYS A 114 29.00 -0.21 -8.23
C LYS A 114 29.11 -1.68 -8.63
N ASP A 115 27.98 -2.35 -8.87
CA ASP A 115 27.93 -3.73 -9.37
C ASP A 115 28.61 -3.85 -10.75
N THR A 116 28.31 -2.89 -11.63
CA THR A 116 28.87 -2.83 -12.99
C THR A 116 30.37 -2.50 -12.95
N LEU A 117 30.81 -1.61 -12.06
CA LEU A 117 32.23 -1.30 -11.84
C LEU A 117 33.01 -2.54 -11.39
N SER A 118 32.49 -3.30 -10.41
CA SER A 118 33.13 -4.53 -9.94
C SER A 118 33.22 -5.59 -11.04
N SER A 119 32.12 -5.83 -11.75
CA SER A 119 32.06 -6.79 -12.86
C SER A 119 33.02 -6.42 -14.00
N THR A 120 33.09 -5.14 -14.35
CA THR A 120 33.97 -4.63 -15.41
C THR A 120 35.44 -4.76 -15.01
N LEU A 121 35.81 -4.38 -13.78
CA LEU A 121 37.20 -4.46 -13.33
C LEU A 121 37.67 -5.91 -13.21
N ALA A 122 36.83 -6.82 -12.69
CA ALA A 122 37.13 -8.25 -12.65
C ALA A 122 37.36 -8.82 -14.08
N SER A 123 36.51 -8.44 -15.04
CA SER A 123 36.62 -8.88 -16.44
C SER A 123 37.91 -8.37 -17.10
N ILE A 124 38.30 -7.12 -16.84
CA ILE A 124 39.58 -6.55 -17.31
C ILE A 124 40.76 -7.35 -16.76
N LEU A 125 40.75 -7.66 -15.46
CA LEU A 125 41.80 -8.44 -14.81
C LEU A 125 41.93 -9.84 -15.43
N ALA A 126 40.80 -10.50 -15.67
CA ALA A 126 40.77 -11.83 -16.31
C ALA A 126 41.33 -11.82 -17.73
N LEU A 127 40.91 -10.87 -18.57
CA LEU A 127 41.42 -10.73 -19.94
C LEU A 127 42.91 -10.37 -19.96
N LYS A 128 43.34 -9.48 -19.07
CA LYS A 128 44.74 -9.06 -18.97
C LYS A 128 45.64 -10.18 -18.48
N LYS A 129 45.17 -11.05 -17.57
CA LYS A 129 45.94 -12.20 -17.04
C LYS A 129 46.43 -13.13 -18.14
N TRP A 130 45.62 -13.31 -19.19
CA TRP A 130 45.93 -14.16 -20.33
C TRP A 130 46.43 -13.38 -21.56
N ASN A 131 46.57 -12.06 -21.44
CA ASN A 131 46.97 -11.14 -22.52
C ASN A 131 46.10 -11.28 -23.79
N ILE A 132 44.77 -11.36 -23.61
CA ILE A 132 43.77 -11.50 -24.68
C ILE A 132 42.79 -10.32 -24.62
N GLY A 133 42.19 -9.94 -25.76
CA GLY A 133 41.06 -9.00 -25.79
C GLY A 133 41.43 -7.53 -25.52
N GLU A 134 42.55 -7.06 -26.05
CA GLU A 134 43.07 -5.69 -25.81
C GLU A 134 42.03 -4.58 -26.08
N GLU A 135 41.24 -4.70 -27.15
CA GLU A 135 40.16 -3.75 -27.46
C GLU A 135 39.10 -3.72 -26.35
N HIS A 136 38.70 -4.89 -25.84
CA HIS A 136 37.72 -5.02 -24.76
C HIS A 136 38.26 -4.42 -23.46
N VAL A 137 39.53 -4.68 -23.15
CA VAL A 137 40.23 -4.07 -22.01
C VAL A 137 40.23 -2.55 -22.12
N SER A 138 40.55 -1.98 -23.29
CA SER A 138 40.55 -0.53 -23.50
C SER A 138 39.16 0.09 -23.29
N LYS A 139 38.10 -0.52 -23.84
CA LYS A 139 36.71 -0.09 -23.64
C LYS A 139 36.29 -0.17 -22.17
N GLY A 140 36.65 -1.25 -21.48
CA GLY A 140 36.37 -1.41 -20.05
C GLY A 140 37.09 -0.38 -19.19
N LEU A 141 38.36 -0.10 -19.47
CA LEU A 141 39.13 0.95 -18.78
C LEU A 141 38.49 2.33 -18.97
N HIS A 142 37.99 2.61 -20.17
CA HIS A 142 37.24 3.84 -20.43
C HIS A 142 35.97 3.91 -19.56
N TYR A 143 35.19 2.83 -19.49
CA TYR A 143 34.00 2.76 -18.63
C TYR A 143 34.33 3.00 -17.16
N ILE A 144 35.37 2.32 -16.62
CA ILE A 144 35.81 2.49 -15.22
C ILE A 144 36.13 3.96 -14.94
N ARG A 145 36.91 4.62 -15.81
CA ARG A 145 37.28 6.04 -15.63
C ARG A 145 36.07 6.96 -15.64
N SER A 146 35.16 6.76 -16.59
CA SER A 146 33.96 7.60 -16.76
C SER A 146 32.96 7.46 -15.59
N ASN A 147 32.96 6.35 -14.87
CA ASN A 147 31.99 6.05 -13.81
C ASN A 147 32.60 5.92 -12.41
N PHE A 148 33.92 6.11 -12.25
CA PHE A 148 34.62 5.86 -10.98
C PHE A 148 34.07 6.67 -9.80
N ILE A 149 33.57 7.88 -10.05
CA ILE A 149 32.99 8.74 -9.00
C ILE A 149 31.84 8.02 -8.27
N SER A 150 31.06 7.20 -8.99
CA SER A 150 29.96 6.42 -8.42
C SER A 150 30.41 5.35 -7.41
N ALA A 151 31.68 4.96 -7.39
CA ALA A 151 32.21 4.07 -6.36
C ALA A 151 32.18 4.70 -4.96
N THR A 152 32.26 6.04 -4.88
CA THR A 152 32.19 6.78 -3.61
C THR A 152 30.78 7.26 -3.25
N ASP A 153 29.84 7.20 -4.20
CA ASP A 153 28.47 7.69 -4.07
C ASP A 153 27.64 6.82 -3.11
N GLU A 154 27.15 7.43 -2.02
CA GLU A 154 26.32 6.79 -0.99
C GLU A 154 24.90 6.47 -1.48
N THR A 155 24.47 7.05 -2.60
CA THR A 155 23.15 6.77 -3.20
C THR A 155 23.12 5.49 -4.03
N GLN A 156 24.28 4.93 -4.37
CA GLN A 156 24.43 3.65 -5.09
C GLN A 156 24.34 2.47 -4.14
N HIS A 157 23.69 1.38 -4.56
CA HIS A 157 23.68 0.15 -3.78
C HIS A 157 25.05 -0.51 -3.77
N ASN A 158 25.45 -1.02 -2.60
CA ASN A 158 26.68 -1.78 -2.43
C ASN A 158 26.42 -3.27 -2.65
N PRO A 159 27.09 -3.92 -3.63
CA PRO A 159 27.27 -5.36 -3.58
C PRO A 159 27.95 -5.77 -2.27
N ILE A 160 27.62 -6.96 -1.76
CA ILE A 160 28.20 -7.48 -0.51
C ILE A 160 29.72 -7.57 -0.68
N GLY A 161 30.45 -6.90 0.21
CA GLY A 161 31.92 -6.86 0.20
C GLY A 161 32.54 -5.82 -0.72
N PHE A 162 31.76 -4.95 -1.39
CA PHE A 162 32.29 -3.95 -2.34
C PHE A 162 33.44 -3.12 -1.77
N ASP A 163 33.30 -2.64 -0.53
CA ASP A 163 34.30 -1.78 0.13
C ASP A 163 35.63 -2.49 0.45
N ILE A 164 35.68 -3.82 0.34
CA ILE A 164 36.91 -4.62 0.47
C ILE A 164 37.39 -5.11 -0.89
N ILE A 165 36.49 -5.72 -1.67
CA ILE A 165 36.78 -6.39 -2.92
C ILE A 165 37.25 -5.41 -3.99
N PHE A 166 36.52 -4.31 -4.20
CA PHE A 166 36.80 -3.37 -5.28
C PHE A 166 38.18 -2.68 -5.12
N PRO A 167 38.54 -2.12 -3.96
CA PRO A 167 39.91 -1.64 -3.74
C PRO A 167 40.98 -2.74 -3.86
N GLY A 168 40.71 -3.97 -3.42
CA GLY A 168 41.63 -5.10 -3.63
C GLY A 168 41.88 -5.42 -5.10
N MET A 169 40.86 -5.31 -5.95
CA MET A 169 40.99 -5.44 -7.40
C MET A 169 41.77 -4.28 -8.04
N ILE A 170 41.67 -3.06 -7.50
CA ILE A 170 42.47 -1.91 -7.96
C ILE A 170 43.96 -2.16 -7.69
N GLU A 171 44.30 -2.65 -6.49
CA GLU A 171 45.67 -3.02 -6.15
C GLU A 171 46.17 -4.16 -7.07
N TYR A 172 45.33 -5.16 -7.34
CA TYR A 172 45.69 -6.23 -8.28
C TYR A 172 45.95 -5.70 -9.70
N ALA A 173 45.13 -4.76 -10.18
CA ALA A 173 45.34 -4.12 -11.48
C ALA A 173 46.69 -3.40 -11.56
N GLN A 174 47.10 -2.72 -10.48
CA GLN A 174 48.39 -2.04 -10.38
C GLN A 174 49.56 -3.02 -10.39
N GLU A 175 49.46 -4.15 -9.66
CA GLU A 175 50.46 -5.22 -9.70
C GLU A 175 50.63 -5.83 -11.09
N MET A 176 49.55 -5.88 -11.89
CA MET A 176 49.56 -6.35 -13.28
C MET A 176 50.02 -5.27 -14.29
N GLY A 177 50.43 -4.09 -13.82
CA GLY A 177 50.87 -2.98 -14.68
C GLY A 177 49.74 -2.28 -15.44
N ILE A 178 48.48 -2.39 -14.99
CA ILE A 178 47.33 -1.73 -15.61
C ILE A 178 47.19 -0.31 -15.03
N ASN A 179 47.32 0.71 -15.89
CA ASN A 179 47.12 2.09 -15.47
C ASN A 179 45.64 2.51 -15.56
N LEU A 180 44.98 2.55 -14.39
CA LEU A 180 43.58 2.93 -14.30
C LEU A 180 43.35 4.46 -14.44
N HIS A 181 44.35 5.31 -14.19
CA HIS A 181 44.23 6.78 -14.19
C HIS A 181 43.03 7.32 -13.37
N LEU A 182 42.91 6.88 -12.12
CA LEU A 182 41.79 7.23 -11.23
C LEU A 182 42.01 8.58 -10.54
N ALA A 183 40.92 9.28 -10.21
CA ALA A 183 40.98 10.52 -9.44
C ALA A 183 41.54 10.26 -8.02
N PRO A 184 42.63 10.93 -7.58
CA PRO A 184 43.29 10.64 -6.29
C PRO A 184 42.37 10.78 -5.08
N THR A 185 41.44 11.75 -5.11
CA THR A 185 40.49 12.00 -4.02
C THR A 185 39.51 10.84 -3.84
N ALA A 186 38.93 10.35 -4.94
CA ALA A 186 38.01 9.22 -4.90
C ALA A 186 38.72 7.92 -4.53
N LEU A 187 39.96 7.71 -5.01
CA LEU A 187 40.77 6.55 -4.65
C LEU A 187 41.08 6.52 -3.14
N ASN A 188 41.53 7.64 -2.58
CA ASN A 188 41.80 7.76 -1.15
C ASN A 188 40.54 7.52 -0.30
N SER A 189 39.37 7.98 -0.77
CA SER A 189 38.09 7.73 -0.09
C SER A 189 37.74 6.25 -0.05
N ILE A 190 37.92 5.51 -1.15
CA ILE A 190 37.64 4.07 -1.20
C ILE A 190 38.61 3.28 -0.30
N LEU A 191 39.90 3.61 -0.33
CA LEU A 191 40.89 2.98 0.54
C LEU A 191 40.58 3.24 2.02
N HIS A 192 40.18 4.46 2.36
CA HIS A 192 39.74 4.78 3.73
C HIS A 192 38.51 3.99 4.16
N LYS A 193 37.51 3.82 3.27
CA LYS A 193 36.33 2.97 3.55
C LYS A 193 36.74 1.51 3.78
N ARG A 194 37.68 0.98 2.98
CA ARG A 194 38.24 -0.36 3.20
C ARG A 194 38.85 -0.49 4.58
N ASP A 195 39.70 0.46 4.98
CA ASP A 195 40.37 0.42 6.28
C ASP A 195 39.35 0.47 7.43
N LEU A 196 38.31 1.31 7.31
CA LEU A 196 37.21 1.34 8.28
C LEU A 196 36.49 0.00 8.37
N GLU A 197 36.18 -0.64 7.24
CA GLU A 197 35.48 -1.93 7.21
C GLU A 197 36.35 -3.07 7.75
N LEU A 198 37.66 -3.08 7.49
CA LEU A 198 38.59 -4.04 8.08
C LEU A 198 38.73 -3.86 9.60
N MET A 199 38.69 -2.60 10.08
CA MET A 199 38.71 -2.29 11.51
C MET A 199 37.37 -2.55 12.20
N ARG A 200 36.26 -2.58 11.46
CA ARG A 200 34.91 -2.82 11.97
C ARG A 200 34.83 -4.18 12.68
N GLY A 201 34.44 -4.14 13.94
CA GLY A 201 34.28 -5.35 14.77
C GLY A 201 35.60 -6.04 15.15
N SER A 202 36.77 -5.47 14.86
CA SER A 202 38.09 -6.02 15.22
C SER A 202 38.24 -6.27 16.73
N ALA A 203 37.63 -5.41 17.56
CA ALA A 203 37.64 -5.54 19.02
C ALA A 203 36.73 -6.68 19.56
N SER A 204 35.76 -7.16 18.77
CA SER A 204 34.74 -8.12 19.22
C SER A 204 35.11 -9.59 18.99
N ASN A 205 36.08 -9.86 18.09
CA ASN A 205 36.45 -11.21 17.63
C ASN A 205 35.25 -12.14 17.33
N CYS A 206 34.10 -11.58 16.92
CA CYS A 206 32.89 -12.36 16.68
C CYS A 206 33.05 -13.25 15.43
N GLU A 207 32.43 -14.43 15.46
CA GLU A 207 32.58 -15.41 14.36
C GLU A 207 31.97 -14.89 13.05
N GLY A 208 30.89 -14.12 13.12
CA GLY A 208 30.26 -13.48 11.96
C GLY A 208 31.23 -12.60 11.16
N ARG A 209 32.14 -11.88 11.84
CA ARG A 209 33.20 -11.10 11.17
C ARG A 209 34.19 -12.00 10.42
N LYS A 210 34.59 -13.13 11.01
CA LYS A 210 35.52 -14.06 10.36
C LYS A 210 34.89 -14.70 9.13
N LEU A 211 33.62 -15.09 9.22
CA LEU A 211 32.81 -15.57 8.10
C LEU A 211 32.72 -14.52 6.99
N TYR A 212 32.46 -13.25 7.33
CA TYR A 212 32.42 -12.16 6.36
C TYR A 212 33.75 -11.98 5.62
N LEU A 213 34.89 -11.92 6.34
CA LEU A 213 36.21 -11.81 5.73
C LEU A 213 36.55 -13.03 4.86
N ALA A 214 36.16 -14.23 5.28
CA ALA A 214 36.28 -15.44 4.47
C ALA A 214 35.40 -15.38 3.20
N TYR A 215 34.19 -14.84 3.31
CA TYR A 215 33.28 -14.67 2.18
C TYR A 215 33.80 -13.68 1.13
N VAL A 216 34.56 -12.65 1.53
CA VAL A 216 35.11 -11.63 0.61
C VAL A 216 36.60 -11.82 0.32
N SER A 217 37.13 -13.01 0.59
CA SER A 217 38.57 -13.32 0.54
C SER A 217 39.25 -13.05 -0.80
N GLU A 218 38.52 -13.11 -1.91
CA GLU A 218 39.07 -12.76 -3.22
C GLU A 218 39.54 -11.29 -3.30
N GLY A 219 38.99 -10.41 -2.47
CA GLY A 219 39.41 -9.02 -2.32
C GLY A 219 40.69 -8.84 -1.48
N LEU A 220 40.97 -9.79 -0.59
CA LEU A 220 42.10 -9.72 0.36
C LEU A 220 43.40 -10.32 -0.20
N ARG A 221 43.29 -11.25 -1.17
CA ARG A 221 44.40 -11.83 -1.94
C ARG A 221 45.58 -12.28 -1.06
N ASN A 222 46.73 -11.62 -1.16
CA ASN A 222 47.97 -11.98 -0.46
C ASN A 222 47.91 -11.78 1.06
N SER A 223 46.97 -10.98 1.56
CA SER A 223 46.76 -10.76 2.99
C SER A 223 45.91 -11.84 3.65
N GLN A 224 45.32 -12.76 2.86
CA GLN A 224 44.44 -13.80 3.35
C GLN A 224 45.20 -15.10 3.66
N ASP A 225 44.89 -15.72 4.79
CA ASP A 225 45.29 -17.11 5.06
C ASP A 225 44.30 -18.05 4.38
N TRP A 226 44.68 -18.53 3.19
CA TRP A 226 43.86 -19.42 2.38
C TRP A 226 43.74 -20.83 2.96
N LYS A 227 44.60 -21.25 3.90
CA LYS A 227 44.43 -22.53 4.60
C LYS A 227 43.34 -22.43 5.66
N ASP A 228 43.28 -21.31 6.39
CA ASP A 228 42.28 -21.11 7.44
C ASP A 228 40.85 -21.04 6.87
N ILE A 229 40.64 -20.42 5.69
CA ILE A 229 39.30 -20.31 5.12
C ILE A 229 38.71 -21.65 4.65
N MET A 230 39.55 -22.68 4.44
CA MET A 230 39.09 -24.01 4.01
C MET A 230 38.15 -24.66 5.03
N LYS A 231 38.19 -24.23 6.31
CA LYS A 231 37.22 -24.70 7.31
C LYS A 231 35.77 -24.33 6.99
N TYR A 232 35.54 -23.37 6.09
CA TYR A 232 34.23 -22.94 5.63
C TYR A 232 33.81 -23.60 4.30
N GLN A 233 34.59 -24.57 3.80
CA GLN A 233 34.23 -25.33 2.60
C GLN A 233 33.02 -26.24 2.87
N ARG A 234 32.04 -26.16 1.98
CA ARG A 234 30.82 -26.96 2.01
C ARG A 234 31.04 -28.34 1.40
N LYS A 235 30.13 -29.28 1.64
CA LYS A 235 30.18 -30.64 1.06
C LYS A 235 30.26 -30.66 -0.46
N ASN A 236 29.71 -29.65 -1.14
CA ASN A 236 29.77 -29.53 -2.60
C ASN A 236 31.13 -29.02 -3.13
N GLY A 237 32.10 -28.74 -2.25
CA GLY A 237 33.42 -28.20 -2.61
C GLY A 237 33.49 -26.67 -2.68
N SER A 238 32.36 -25.97 -2.61
CA SER A 238 32.33 -24.50 -2.65
C SER A 238 32.71 -23.88 -1.31
N LEU A 239 33.23 -22.65 -1.36
CA LEU A 239 33.23 -21.75 -0.22
C LEU A 239 31.97 -20.88 -0.30
N PHE A 240 31.07 -21.02 0.70
CA PHE A 240 29.83 -20.22 0.81
C PHE A 240 28.92 -20.26 -0.42
N ASN A 241 28.94 -21.33 -1.23
CA ASN A 241 28.27 -21.37 -2.54
C ASN A 241 28.73 -20.27 -3.52
N SER A 242 29.83 -19.54 -3.25
CA SER A 242 30.32 -18.43 -4.08
C SER A 242 31.37 -18.93 -5.10
N PRO A 243 31.10 -18.81 -6.41
CA PRO A 243 32.10 -19.17 -7.41
C PRO A 243 33.34 -18.29 -7.37
N SER A 244 33.22 -16.97 -7.14
CA SER A 244 34.39 -16.08 -7.04
C SER A 244 35.36 -16.46 -5.91
N THR A 245 34.87 -16.68 -4.69
CA THR A 245 35.72 -17.07 -3.55
C THR A 245 36.33 -18.44 -3.77
N THR A 246 35.54 -19.38 -4.30
CA THR A 246 36.04 -20.73 -4.59
C THR A 246 37.12 -20.71 -5.67
N ALA A 247 36.93 -19.94 -6.74
CA ALA A 247 37.92 -19.77 -7.80
C ALA A 247 39.21 -19.12 -7.30
N ALA A 248 39.10 -18.10 -6.45
CA ALA A 248 40.27 -17.48 -5.82
C ALA A 248 41.05 -18.48 -4.95
N ALA A 249 40.35 -19.29 -4.13
CA ALA A 249 40.99 -20.31 -3.30
C ALA A 249 41.68 -21.40 -4.14
N VAL A 250 41.01 -21.89 -5.20
CA VAL A 250 41.56 -22.86 -6.14
C VAL A 250 42.83 -22.33 -6.81
N ALA A 251 42.86 -21.04 -7.17
CA ALA A 251 44.03 -20.43 -7.80
C ALA A 251 45.25 -20.36 -6.88
N HIS A 252 45.06 -20.36 -5.55
CA HIS A 252 46.14 -20.30 -4.56
C HIS A 252 46.56 -21.67 -4.00
N HIS A 253 45.59 -22.57 -3.76
CA HIS A 253 45.84 -23.85 -3.06
C HIS A 253 45.60 -25.11 -3.90
N HIS A 254 45.17 -24.98 -5.16
CA HIS A 254 44.91 -26.11 -6.08
C HIS A 254 44.03 -27.21 -5.45
N GLU A 255 42.90 -26.81 -4.88
CA GLU A 255 42.00 -27.69 -4.16
C GLU A 255 41.02 -28.42 -5.12
N SER A 256 41.00 -29.75 -5.05
CA SER A 256 40.32 -30.60 -6.05
C SER A 256 38.80 -30.55 -5.99
N SER A 257 38.20 -30.38 -4.82
CA SER A 257 36.74 -30.35 -4.66
C SER A 257 36.14 -29.02 -5.14
N GLY A 258 36.84 -27.89 -4.92
CA GLY A 258 36.51 -26.59 -5.46
C GLY A 258 36.62 -26.54 -6.97
N LEU A 259 37.61 -27.22 -7.57
CA LEU A 259 37.67 -27.40 -9.02
C LEU A 259 36.47 -28.19 -9.55
N ASN A 260 36.08 -29.27 -8.87
CA ASN A 260 34.90 -30.06 -9.24
C ASN A 260 33.61 -29.23 -9.11
N TYR A 261 33.48 -28.41 -8.07
CA TYR A 261 32.38 -27.46 -7.92
C TYR A 261 32.28 -26.52 -9.13
N LEU A 262 33.37 -25.82 -9.48
CA LEU A 262 33.36 -24.89 -10.61
C LEU A 262 33.06 -25.59 -11.95
N ARG A 263 33.59 -26.80 -12.16
CA ARG A 263 33.26 -27.60 -13.35
C ARG A 263 31.78 -27.95 -13.41
N SER A 264 31.19 -28.37 -12.28
CA SER A 264 29.76 -28.70 -12.22
C SER A 264 28.86 -27.49 -12.56
N LEU A 265 29.30 -26.27 -12.24
CA LEU A 265 28.57 -25.07 -12.65
C LEU A 265 28.60 -24.88 -14.16
N LEU A 266 29.75 -25.08 -14.81
CA LEU A 266 29.88 -24.94 -16.27
C LEU A 266 29.16 -26.07 -17.03
N GLU A 267 29.09 -27.28 -16.46
CA GLU A 267 28.22 -28.34 -17.00
C GLU A 267 26.73 -27.92 -17.00
N ARG A 268 26.30 -27.10 -16.05
CA ARG A 268 24.90 -26.63 -15.93
C ARG A 268 24.62 -25.31 -16.67
N TYR A 269 25.53 -24.34 -16.60
CA TYR A 269 25.35 -22.97 -17.11
C TYR A 269 26.13 -22.71 -18.40
N GLY A 270 26.86 -23.70 -18.92
CA GLY A 270 27.62 -23.61 -20.15
C GLY A 270 28.97 -22.93 -19.94
N ASN A 271 29.11 -21.69 -20.40
CA ASN A 271 30.38 -20.96 -20.46
C ASN A 271 30.48 -19.80 -19.46
N ALA A 272 29.55 -19.72 -18.51
CA ALA A 272 29.55 -18.71 -17.44
C ALA A 272 28.96 -19.30 -16.15
N VAL A 273 29.16 -18.61 -15.03
CA VAL A 273 28.68 -19.05 -13.71
C VAL A 273 27.78 -18.00 -13.06
N PRO A 274 26.81 -18.39 -12.20
CA PRO A 274 25.99 -17.46 -11.42
C PRO A 274 26.80 -16.84 -10.27
N THR A 275 26.18 -15.95 -9.48
CA THR A 275 26.85 -15.35 -8.29
C THR A 275 26.86 -16.26 -7.07
N ALA A 276 25.91 -17.18 -6.96
CA ALA A 276 25.86 -18.20 -5.91
C ALA A 276 25.12 -19.45 -6.39
N TYR A 277 25.57 -20.64 -5.99
CA TYR A 277 24.92 -21.92 -6.32
C TYR A 277 25.34 -23.07 -5.37
N PRO A 278 24.46 -24.03 -5.00
CA PRO A 278 23.03 -24.10 -5.30
C PRO A 278 22.20 -23.04 -4.55
N LEU A 279 21.01 -22.77 -5.09
CA LEU A 279 19.92 -21.98 -4.49
C LEU A 279 18.57 -22.60 -4.90
N ASP A 280 18.54 -23.89 -5.23
CA ASP A 280 17.39 -24.56 -5.81
C ASP A 280 16.24 -24.65 -4.79
N ILE A 281 16.53 -25.08 -3.55
CA ILE A 281 15.52 -25.21 -2.48
C ILE A 281 14.95 -23.84 -2.13
N TYR A 282 15.82 -22.85 -1.93
CA TYR A 282 15.40 -21.48 -1.61
C TYR A 282 14.51 -20.90 -2.72
N THR A 283 14.92 -21.04 -3.98
CA THR A 283 14.14 -20.51 -5.11
C THR A 283 12.78 -21.21 -5.24
N GLN A 284 12.74 -22.54 -5.09
CA GLN A 284 11.48 -23.29 -5.14
C GLN A 284 10.55 -22.92 -3.98
N LEU A 285 11.07 -22.71 -2.78
CA LEU A 285 10.28 -22.21 -1.65
C LEU A 285 9.76 -20.80 -1.91
N CYS A 286 10.57 -19.90 -2.49
CA CYS A 286 10.08 -18.58 -2.93
C CYS A 286 8.96 -18.69 -3.98
N MET A 287 9.02 -19.67 -4.89
CA MET A 287 7.94 -19.90 -5.86
C MET A 287 6.65 -20.32 -5.14
N VAL A 288 6.73 -21.28 -4.21
CA VAL A 288 5.58 -21.73 -3.41
C VAL A 288 4.97 -20.55 -2.65
N ASP A 289 5.80 -19.79 -1.94
CA ASP A 289 5.38 -18.62 -1.16
C ASP A 289 4.75 -17.53 -2.06
N SER A 290 5.29 -17.32 -3.26
CA SER A 290 4.73 -16.40 -4.27
C SER A 290 3.36 -16.86 -4.76
N LEU A 291 3.18 -18.16 -5.05
CA LEU A 291 1.88 -18.68 -5.50
C LEU A 291 0.81 -18.59 -4.41
N GLU A 292 1.19 -18.85 -3.16
CA GLU A 292 0.29 -18.75 -2.00
C GLU A 292 -0.10 -17.30 -1.71
N SER A 293 0.89 -16.41 -1.64
CA SER A 293 0.68 -14.98 -1.41
C SER A 293 -0.09 -14.31 -2.54
N LEU A 294 -0.04 -14.80 -3.79
CA LEU A 294 -0.86 -14.32 -4.91
C LEU A 294 -2.25 -14.97 -4.98
N GLY A 295 -2.52 -16.00 -4.19
CA GLY A 295 -3.82 -16.68 -4.14
C GLY A 295 -4.08 -17.69 -5.27
N ILE A 296 -3.04 -18.12 -5.99
CA ILE A 296 -3.13 -19.03 -7.14
C ILE A 296 -2.58 -20.43 -6.88
N SER A 297 -2.03 -20.69 -5.69
CA SER A 297 -1.46 -22.00 -5.29
C SER A 297 -2.39 -23.20 -5.52
N ARG A 298 -3.71 -23.03 -5.43
CA ARG A 298 -4.69 -24.12 -5.64
C ARG A 298 -4.63 -24.75 -7.04
N HIS A 299 -4.04 -24.05 -8.01
CA HIS A 299 -3.87 -24.53 -9.38
C HIS A 299 -2.62 -25.40 -9.58
N PHE A 300 -1.69 -25.38 -8.61
CA PHE A 300 -0.35 -25.97 -8.68
C PHE A 300 -0.08 -26.95 -7.53
N LYS A 301 -1.12 -27.65 -7.04
CA LYS A 301 -1.02 -28.51 -5.85
C LYS A 301 0.02 -29.64 -5.99
N ASN A 302 0.19 -30.18 -7.20
CA ASN A 302 1.11 -31.28 -7.45
C ASN A 302 2.57 -30.80 -7.47
N GLU A 303 2.81 -29.64 -8.08
CA GLU A 303 4.10 -28.97 -8.14
C GLU A 303 4.54 -28.54 -6.74
N ILE A 304 3.65 -27.89 -5.99
CA ILE A 304 3.89 -27.51 -4.59
C ILE A 304 4.22 -28.74 -3.76
N LYS A 305 3.40 -29.80 -3.84
CA LYS A 305 3.66 -31.04 -3.10
C LYS A 305 5.04 -31.63 -3.44
N THR A 306 5.41 -31.65 -4.72
CA THR A 306 6.71 -32.19 -5.16
C THR A 306 7.87 -31.39 -4.58
N VAL A 307 7.77 -30.06 -4.54
CA VAL A 307 8.76 -29.20 -3.89
C VAL A 307 8.82 -29.50 -2.39
N LEU A 308 7.69 -29.55 -1.70
CA LEU A 308 7.66 -29.75 -0.26
C LEU A 308 8.14 -31.14 0.17
N ASP A 309 7.81 -32.20 -0.59
CA ASP A 309 8.31 -33.56 -0.32
C ASP A 309 9.85 -33.62 -0.47
N LYS A 310 10.41 -32.91 -1.46
CA LYS A 310 11.88 -32.78 -1.63
C LYS A 310 12.51 -31.98 -0.50
N THR A 311 11.96 -30.80 -0.18
CA THR A 311 12.46 -29.96 0.92
C THR A 311 12.38 -30.70 2.25
N TYR A 312 11.30 -31.44 2.50
CA TYR A 312 11.17 -32.27 3.70
C TYR A 312 12.23 -33.36 3.75
N SER A 313 12.51 -34.03 2.64
CA SER A 313 13.58 -35.03 2.56
C SER A 313 14.94 -34.40 2.89
N SER A 314 15.27 -33.24 2.33
CA SER A 314 16.48 -32.48 2.65
C SER A 314 16.52 -32.01 4.11
N TRP A 315 15.38 -31.63 4.68
CA TRP A 315 15.25 -31.26 6.08
C TRP A 315 15.63 -32.43 7.00
N ILE A 316 15.06 -33.62 6.75
CA ILE A 316 15.36 -34.84 7.53
C ILE A 316 16.82 -35.27 7.37
N MET A 317 17.42 -35.05 6.20
CA MET A 317 18.83 -35.36 5.94
C MET A 317 19.81 -34.31 6.50
N ASN A 318 19.32 -33.25 7.16
CA ASN A 318 20.13 -32.14 7.65
C ASN A 318 21.00 -31.50 6.55
N ASP A 319 20.38 -31.22 5.40
CA ASP A 319 21.05 -30.70 4.20
C ASP A 319 21.63 -29.28 4.41
N GLU A 320 22.90 -29.09 4.06
CA GLU A 320 23.62 -27.82 4.23
C GLU A 320 22.98 -26.66 3.47
N GLU A 321 22.27 -26.92 2.36
CA GLU A 321 21.55 -25.87 1.63
C GLU A 321 20.43 -25.24 2.47
N ILE A 322 19.80 -26.01 3.36
CA ILE A 322 18.77 -25.51 4.27
C ILE A 322 19.42 -24.90 5.52
N PHE A 323 20.23 -25.67 6.24
CA PHE A 323 20.61 -25.30 7.62
C PHE A 323 21.74 -24.28 7.72
N LEU A 324 22.54 -24.07 6.66
CA LEU A 324 23.60 -23.04 6.63
C LEU A 324 23.14 -21.70 6.05
N ASN A 325 21.87 -21.56 5.67
CA ASN A 325 21.29 -20.29 5.23
C ASN A 325 20.03 -19.99 6.04
N ILE A 326 20.06 -18.89 6.81
CA ILE A 326 19.01 -18.57 7.78
C ILE A 326 17.65 -18.38 7.11
N ALA A 327 17.61 -17.62 6.00
CA ALA A 327 16.39 -17.37 5.27
C ALA A 327 15.78 -18.66 4.73
N THR A 328 16.59 -19.56 4.16
CA THR A 328 16.14 -20.85 3.65
C THR A 328 15.64 -21.77 4.76
N CYS A 329 16.35 -21.85 5.89
CA CYS A 329 15.92 -22.63 7.06
C CYS A 329 14.57 -22.14 7.61
N ALA A 330 14.44 -20.82 7.83
CA ALA A 330 13.23 -20.21 8.34
C ALA A 330 12.03 -20.37 7.38
N MET A 331 12.25 -20.20 6.06
CA MET A 331 11.23 -20.45 5.04
C MET A 331 10.82 -21.92 4.96
N ALA A 332 11.80 -22.84 4.94
CA ALA A 332 11.54 -24.27 4.91
C ALA A 332 10.71 -24.70 6.12
N PHE A 333 11.11 -24.26 7.33
CA PHE A 333 10.36 -24.48 8.55
C PHE A 333 8.92 -23.98 8.44
N ARG A 334 8.74 -22.70 8.08
CA ARG A 334 7.42 -22.07 7.99
C ARG A 334 6.51 -22.83 7.02
N ILE A 335 6.98 -23.04 5.79
CA ILE A 335 6.16 -23.60 4.71
C ILE A 335 5.89 -25.09 4.96
N LEU A 336 6.88 -25.89 5.35
CA LEU A 336 6.66 -27.29 5.70
C LEU A 336 5.64 -27.43 6.84
N ARG A 337 5.74 -26.60 7.88
CA ARG A 337 4.80 -26.62 9.01
C ARG A 337 3.40 -26.21 8.59
N MET A 338 3.25 -25.15 7.79
CA MET A 338 1.97 -24.73 7.23
C MET A 338 1.28 -25.85 6.44
N HIS A 339 2.05 -26.67 5.73
CA HIS A 339 1.56 -27.82 4.96
C HIS A 339 1.44 -29.13 5.75
N GLY A 340 1.74 -29.09 7.06
CA GLY A 340 1.54 -30.20 7.99
C GLY A 340 2.58 -31.31 7.92
N TYR A 341 3.79 -30.99 7.46
CA TYR A 341 4.95 -31.86 7.62
C TYR A 341 5.43 -31.83 9.07
N ASP A 342 5.88 -32.98 9.56
CA ASP A 342 6.36 -33.15 10.93
C ASP A 342 7.81 -32.69 11.06
N ILE A 343 8.00 -31.47 11.56
CA ILE A 343 9.30 -30.80 11.69
C ILE A 343 9.47 -30.12 13.07
N SER A 344 10.66 -30.29 13.66
CA SER A 344 11.03 -29.63 14.92
C SER A 344 11.42 -28.17 14.71
N SER A 345 11.04 -27.31 15.66
CA SER A 345 11.50 -25.92 15.72
C SER A 345 12.93 -25.78 16.24
N ASP A 346 13.54 -26.82 16.80
CA ASP A 346 14.93 -26.81 17.32
C ASP A 346 15.95 -26.31 16.28
N ALA A 347 15.67 -26.56 15.00
CA ALA A 347 16.44 -26.06 13.86
C ALA A 347 16.64 -24.53 13.87
N LEU A 348 15.69 -23.80 14.46
CA LEU A 348 15.70 -22.34 14.57
C LEU A 348 16.33 -21.85 15.88
N ALA A 349 16.49 -22.70 16.90
CA ALA A 349 16.97 -22.29 18.22
C ALA A 349 18.38 -21.67 18.18
N GLN A 350 19.22 -22.11 17.24
CA GLN A 350 20.56 -21.56 16.99
C GLN A 350 20.56 -20.10 16.48
N PHE A 351 19.41 -19.57 16.03
CA PHE A 351 19.28 -18.23 15.46
C PHE A 351 18.71 -17.20 16.46
N GLY A 352 18.85 -17.43 17.76
CA GLY A 352 18.58 -16.39 18.78
C GLY A 352 19.42 -15.12 18.55
N GLU A 353 19.12 -14.00 19.21
CA GLU A 353 19.77 -12.69 18.96
C GLU A 353 21.32 -12.76 18.94
N GLU A 354 21.92 -13.47 19.90
CA GLU A 354 23.37 -13.70 19.93
C GLU A 354 23.85 -14.68 18.85
N GLY A 355 23.09 -15.74 18.59
CA GLY A 355 23.39 -16.74 17.56
C GLY A 355 23.37 -16.14 16.16
N PHE A 356 22.34 -15.34 15.84
CA PHE A 356 22.22 -14.58 14.61
C PHE A 356 23.43 -13.67 14.40
N SER A 357 23.83 -12.91 15.43
CA SER A 357 25.00 -12.02 15.38
C SER A 357 26.32 -12.72 15.04
N ASN A 358 26.43 -14.04 15.27
CA ASN A 358 27.60 -14.85 14.96
C ASN A 358 27.58 -15.46 13.54
N THR A 359 26.57 -15.17 12.73
CA THR A 359 26.46 -15.65 11.34
C THR A 359 26.91 -14.59 10.32
N LEU A 360 27.04 -14.98 9.05
CA LEU A 360 27.34 -14.04 7.96
C LEU A 360 26.19 -13.04 7.78
N GLU A 361 24.96 -13.53 7.75
CA GLU A 361 23.74 -12.74 7.62
C GLU A 361 23.58 -11.74 8.78
N GLY A 362 23.91 -12.14 10.01
CA GLY A 362 23.87 -11.25 11.17
C GLY A 362 24.93 -10.16 11.13
N TYR A 363 26.16 -10.47 10.72
CA TYR A 363 27.19 -9.44 10.54
C TYR A 363 26.80 -8.41 9.46
N LEU A 364 26.13 -8.87 8.40
CA LEU A 364 25.62 -8.05 7.32
C LEU A 364 24.34 -7.26 7.67
N ASN A 365 23.70 -7.57 8.81
CA ASN A 365 22.35 -7.08 9.17
C ASN A 365 21.31 -7.40 8.07
N ASP A 366 21.30 -8.64 7.55
CA ASP A 366 20.40 -9.06 6.48
C ASP A 366 18.93 -8.95 6.91
N THR A 367 18.24 -7.93 6.40
CA THR A 367 16.82 -7.68 6.71
C THR A 367 15.91 -8.78 6.19
N GLY A 368 16.25 -9.45 5.07
CA GLY A 368 15.47 -10.55 4.52
C GLY A 368 15.53 -11.78 5.41
N ALA A 369 16.72 -12.13 5.92
CA ALA A 369 16.88 -13.22 6.88
C ALA A 369 16.11 -12.96 8.19
N VAL A 370 16.17 -11.74 8.73
CA VAL A 370 15.42 -11.36 9.93
C VAL A 370 13.91 -11.40 9.69
N LEU A 371 13.45 -10.97 8.50
CA LEU A 371 12.03 -11.03 8.12
C LEU A 371 11.52 -12.47 8.05
N GLU A 372 12.28 -13.39 7.45
CA GLU A 372 11.87 -14.80 7.40
C GLU A 372 11.87 -15.47 8.78
N LEU A 373 12.83 -15.14 9.65
CA LEU A 373 12.79 -15.57 11.06
C LEU A 373 11.57 -15.03 11.80
N TYR A 374 11.23 -13.76 11.58
CA TYR A 374 10.03 -13.16 12.14
C TYR A 374 8.76 -13.86 11.64
N ARG A 375 8.69 -14.21 10.35
CA ARG A 375 7.55 -14.96 9.79
C ARG A 375 7.46 -16.38 10.33
N ALA A 376 8.59 -17.09 10.40
CA ALA A 376 8.68 -18.45 10.93
C ALA A 376 8.24 -18.50 12.40
N SER A 377 8.69 -17.55 13.23
CA SER A 377 8.34 -17.49 14.66
C SER A 377 6.85 -17.25 14.94
N GLN A 378 6.04 -16.86 13.95
CA GLN A 378 4.58 -16.76 14.12
C GLN A 378 3.88 -18.12 14.14
N PHE A 379 4.55 -19.21 13.73
CA PHE A 379 4.04 -20.58 13.68
C PHE A 379 4.44 -21.39 14.92
N VAL A 380 4.33 -20.77 16.09
CA VAL A 380 4.68 -21.33 17.41
C VAL A 380 3.60 -22.26 17.97
N PHE A 381 4.00 -23.46 18.38
CA PHE A 381 3.16 -24.39 19.15
C PHE A 381 3.32 -24.19 20.67
N PRO A 382 2.40 -24.72 21.52
CA PRO A 382 2.39 -24.43 22.96
C PRO A 382 3.72 -24.64 23.69
N ASP A 383 4.49 -25.67 23.33
CA ASP A 383 5.74 -26.03 24.02
C ASP A 383 7.00 -25.32 23.47
N GLU A 384 6.85 -24.40 22.51
CA GLU A 384 7.96 -23.80 21.75
C GLU A 384 8.20 -22.33 22.13
N LEU A 385 8.27 -22.02 23.43
CA LEU A 385 8.31 -20.64 23.94
C LEU A 385 9.49 -19.80 23.41
N PHE A 386 10.62 -20.42 23.06
CA PHE A 386 11.77 -19.72 22.49
C PHE A 386 11.43 -19.04 21.15
N LEU A 387 10.43 -19.51 20.40
CA LEU A 387 9.98 -18.83 19.17
C LEU A 387 9.33 -17.48 19.47
N GLU A 388 8.71 -17.28 20.64
CA GLU A 388 8.20 -15.96 21.05
C GLU A 388 9.34 -14.97 21.35
N GLU A 389 10.46 -15.47 21.90
CA GLU A 389 11.69 -14.68 22.02
C GLU A 389 12.20 -14.28 20.64
N HIS A 390 12.20 -15.22 19.69
CA HIS A 390 12.57 -14.97 18.29
C HIS A 390 11.73 -13.89 17.64
N LYS A 391 10.41 -13.99 17.77
CA LYS A 391 9.45 -13.00 17.29
C LYS A 391 9.69 -11.63 17.91
N THR A 392 10.04 -11.57 19.19
CA THR A 392 10.26 -10.32 19.92
C THR A 392 11.51 -9.60 19.46
N TRP A 393 12.67 -10.27 19.41
CA TRP A 393 13.92 -9.62 19.00
C TRP A 393 13.92 -9.30 17.50
N SER A 394 13.43 -10.20 16.65
CA SER A 394 13.35 -9.95 15.21
C SER A 394 12.43 -8.77 14.90
N SER A 395 11.27 -8.66 15.58
CA SER A 395 10.38 -7.49 15.45
C SER A 395 11.07 -6.19 15.86
N LYS A 396 11.89 -6.20 16.92
CA LYS A 396 12.65 -5.02 17.37
C LYS A 396 13.65 -4.58 16.31
N ILE A 397 14.41 -5.50 15.72
CA ILE A 397 15.38 -5.19 14.66
C ILE A 397 14.66 -4.65 13.42
N LEU A 398 13.59 -5.31 12.97
CA LEU A 398 12.81 -4.87 11.81
C LEU A 398 12.23 -3.46 12.00
N LYS A 399 11.70 -3.14 13.20
CA LYS A 399 11.23 -1.78 13.54
C LYS A 399 12.35 -0.75 13.53
N GLN A 400 13.54 -1.12 14.00
CA GLN A 400 14.72 -0.25 13.94
C GLN A 400 15.12 0.04 12.50
N GLU A 401 15.16 -0.96 11.63
CA GLU A 401 15.46 -0.78 10.21
C GLU A 401 14.43 0.11 9.49
N LEU A 402 13.13 -0.06 9.78
CA LEU A 402 12.09 0.87 9.28
C LEU A 402 12.31 2.31 9.77
N SER A 403 12.70 2.49 11.04
CA SER A 403 12.89 3.82 11.65
C SER A 403 14.13 4.57 11.16
N LYS A 404 15.17 3.84 10.72
CA LYS A 404 16.41 4.41 10.15
C LYS A 404 16.16 5.16 8.85
N GLY A 405 14.96 5.02 8.25
CA GLY A 405 14.53 5.81 7.12
C GLY A 405 15.51 5.77 5.96
N SER A 406 16.15 4.60 5.71
CA SER A 406 17.13 4.42 4.64
C SER A 406 16.47 4.68 3.29
N MET A 407 16.47 5.95 2.89
CA MET A 407 15.94 6.49 1.63
C MET A 407 16.73 5.99 0.40
N HIS A 408 17.73 5.11 0.61
CA HIS A 408 18.59 4.54 -0.43
C HIS A 408 18.35 3.04 -0.66
N ALA A 409 17.78 2.29 0.29
CA ALA A 409 17.42 0.88 0.07
C ALA A 409 16.16 0.69 -0.80
N ASP A 410 15.33 1.73 -0.90
CA ASP A 410 13.93 1.68 -1.38
C ASP A 410 13.73 1.66 -2.90
N ARG A 411 14.80 1.64 -3.71
CA ARG A 411 14.70 1.78 -5.19
C ARG A 411 14.87 0.48 -5.96
N LEU A 412 15.68 -0.46 -5.48
CA LEU A 412 15.72 -1.85 -5.97
C LEU A 412 14.86 -2.78 -5.11
N PHE A 413 14.84 -2.55 -3.79
CA PHE A 413 14.07 -3.33 -2.83
C PHE A 413 12.76 -2.65 -2.44
N GLY A 414 12.08 -1.97 -3.37
CA GLY A 414 10.76 -1.34 -3.11
C GLY A 414 9.67 -2.31 -2.62
N SER A 415 10.00 -3.60 -2.47
CA SER A 415 9.26 -4.67 -1.80
C SER A 415 9.59 -4.78 -0.31
N ILE A 416 10.87 -4.84 0.12
CA ILE A 416 11.21 -5.36 1.45
C ILE A 416 10.80 -4.44 2.61
N SER A 417 10.94 -3.12 2.47
CA SER A 417 10.52 -2.16 3.51
C SER A 417 9.01 -2.21 3.74
N LYS A 418 8.25 -2.27 2.64
CA LYS A 418 6.79 -2.44 2.67
C LYS A 418 6.40 -3.81 3.18
N GLU A 419 7.12 -4.85 2.81
CA GLU A 419 6.88 -6.22 3.23
C GLU A 419 7.13 -6.40 4.73
N VAL A 420 8.17 -5.73 5.26
CA VAL A 420 8.43 -5.61 6.69
C VAL A 420 7.33 -4.83 7.38
N ASP A 421 6.94 -3.66 6.86
CA ASP A 421 5.85 -2.85 7.41
C ASP A 421 4.52 -3.62 7.45
N VAL A 422 4.18 -4.32 6.37
CA VAL A 422 2.98 -5.17 6.26
C VAL A 422 3.06 -6.33 7.26
N SER A 423 4.19 -7.03 7.34
CA SER A 423 4.36 -8.19 8.24
C SER A 423 4.32 -7.77 9.72
N LEU A 424 4.87 -6.61 10.07
CA LEU A 424 4.81 -6.07 11.42
C LEU A 424 3.44 -5.49 11.79
N SER A 425 2.73 -4.94 10.81
CA SER A 425 1.40 -4.34 11.01
C SER A 425 0.28 -5.39 11.06
N HIS A 426 0.48 -6.54 10.43
CA HIS A 426 -0.53 -7.59 10.31
C HIS A 426 0.05 -8.94 10.72
N SER A 427 -0.31 -9.42 11.91
CA SER A 427 -0.01 -10.79 12.33
C SER A 427 -0.68 -11.80 11.39
N TYR A 428 -0.02 -12.93 11.11
CA TYR A 428 -0.54 -14.00 10.24
C TYR A 428 -1.94 -14.47 10.64
N TYR A 429 -2.18 -14.63 11.95
CA TYR A 429 -3.46 -15.07 12.50
C TYR A 429 -4.54 -13.98 12.54
N ALA A 430 -4.21 -12.71 12.26
CA ALA A 430 -5.14 -11.57 12.29
C ALA A 430 -5.34 -10.93 10.90
N ASN A 431 -5.05 -11.68 9.84
CA ASN A 431 -5.20 -11.26 8.46
C ASN A 431 -6.03 -12.28 7.68
N LEU A 432 -6.84 -11.85 6.70
CA LEU A 432 -7.62 -12.77 5.87
C LEU A 432 -6.94 -13.00 4.53
N GLN A 433 -6.93 -14.26 4.08
CA GLN A 433 -6.17 -14.70 2.91
C GLN A 433 -6.46 -13.85 1.68
N ARG A 434 -7.73 -13.55 1.41
CA ARG A 434 -8.07 -12.81 0.19
C ARG A 434 -7.61 -11.35 0.20
N LEU A 435 -7.54 -10.73 1.38
CA LEU A 435 -7.02 -9.37 1.53
C LEU A 435 -5.50 -9.34 1.33
N GLU A 436 -4.81 -10.32 1.91
CA GLU A 436 -3.38 -10.55 1.69
C GLU A 436 -3.10 -10.77 0.20
N ASN A 437 -3.84 -11.66 -0.45
CA ASN A 437 -3.68 -11.94 -1.88
C ASN A 437 -3.82 -10.68 -2.73
N ARG A 438 -4.81 -9.84 -2.43
CA ARG A 438 -4.99 -8.56 -3.13
C ARG A 438 -3.78 -7.63 -2.93
N ARG A 439 -3.31 -7.45 -1.69
CA ARG A 439 -2.15 -6.61 -1.42
C ARG A 439 -0.90 -7.14 -2.11
N SER A 440 -0.68 -8.45 -2.11
CA SER A 440 0.43 -9.08 -2.82
C SER A 440 0.35 -8.80 -4.31
N VAL A 441 -0.82 -8.96 -4.94
CA VAL A 441 -1.01 -8.65 -6.37
C VAL A 441 -0.76 -7.17 -6.66
N GLU A 442 -1.26 -6.26 -5.83
CA GLU A 442 -1.08 -4.80 -5.99
C GLU A 442 0.40 -4.35 -5.83
N HIS A 443 1.21 -5.09 -5.07
CA HIS A 443 2.60 -4.75 -4.78
C HIS A 443 3.62 -5.68 -5.46
N TYR A 444 3.18 -6.67 -6.23
CA TYR A 444 4.05 -7.66 -6.85
C TYR A 444 5.01 -6.99 -7.84
N ASN A 445 6.30 -7.27 -7.69
CA ASN A 445 7.34 -6.75 -8.57
C ASN A 445 7.84 -7.85 -9.50
N ALA A 446 7.32 -7.89 -10.73
CA ALA A 446 7.72 -8.87 -11.75
C ALA A 446 9.11 -8.62 -12.36
N ASP A 447 9.85 -7.62 -11.88
CA ASP A 447 11.20 -7.28 -12.33
C ASP A 447 12.18 -7.21 -11.15
N ASN A 448 11.87 -7.87 -10.03
CA ASN A 448 12.66 -7.84 -8.80
C ASN A 448 14.10 -8.31 -9.04
N LEU A 449 15.05 -7.63 -8.42
CA LEU A 449 16.47 -7.92 -8.56
C LEU A 449 17.09 -8.04 -7.17
N ARG A 450 17.88 -9.09 -6.98
CA ARG A 450 18.52 -9.42 -5.70
C ARG A 450 20.02 -9.11 -5.80
N ILE A 451 20.63 -8.72 -4.68
CA ILE A 451 22.04 -8.32 -4.65
C ILE A 451 22.79 -9.21 -3.65
N LEU A 452 23.77 -9.95 -4.14
CA LEU A 452 24.80 -10.61 -3.33
C LEU A 452 26.15 -9.94 -3.62
N LYS A 453 27.16 -10.69 -4.03
CA LYS A 453 28.41 -10.11 -4.57
C LYS A 453 28.21 -9.45 -5.92
N THR A 454 27.21 -9.91 -6.65
CA THR A 454 26.64 -9.19 -7.78
C THR A 454 25.13 -9.21 -7.75
N SER A 455 24.54 -8.32 -8.54
CA SER A 455 23.13 -8.33 -8.85
C SER A 455 22.74 -9.58 -9.65
N TYR A 456 21.63 -10.23 -9.31
CA TYR A 456 21.10 -11.38 -10.04
C TYR A 456 19.57 -11.38 -10.06
N ARG A 457 19.01 -12.08 -11.04
CA ARG A 457 17.57 -12.31 -11.19
C ARG A 457 17.28 -13.83 -11.20
N PRO A 458 16.45 -14.35 -10.28
CA PRO A 458 15.87 -15.68 -10.43
C PRO A 458 14.75 -15.60 -11.47
N THR A 459 14.82 -16.36 -12.56
CA THR A 459 13.80 -16.29 -13.62
C THR A 459 12.49 -17.00 -13.24
N ASN A 460 12.58 -17.95 -12.31
CA ASN A 460 11.45 -18.75 -11.83
C ASN A 460 10.56 -18.01 -10.82
N VAL A 461 11.07 -16.94 -10.21
CA VAL A 461 10.39 -16.15 -9.17
C VAL A 461 10.24 -14.73 -9.69
N ASP A 462 9.28 -13.96 -9.16
CA ASP A 462 9.14 -12.54 -9.49
C ASP A 462 8.98 -12.31 -11.02
N ASN A 463 8.09 -13.07 -11.68
CA ASN A 463 7.89 -13.02 -13.13
C ASN A 463 6.46 -12.59 -13.51
N LYS A 464 6.30 -12.11 -14.76
CA LYS A 464 5.03 -11.57 -15.25
C LYS A 464 3.92 -12.60 -15.40
N ASP A 465 4.24 -13.88 -15.62
CA ASP A 465 3.25 -14.94 -15.78
C ASP A 465 2.49 -15.17 -14.47
N PHE A 466 3.17 -15.13 -13.32
CA PHE A 466 2.56 -15.25 -11.99
C PHE A 466 1.55 -14.13 -11.75
N LEU A 467 1.95 -12.87 -11.99
CA LEU A 467 1.10 -11.70 -11.78
C LEU A 467 -0.14 -11.74 -12.70
N LYS A 468 0.08 -12.06 -13.98
CA LYS A 468 -1.01 -12.15 -14.96
C LYS A 468 -2.04 -13.19 -14.55
N PHE A 469 -1.59 -14.40 -14.22
CA PHE A 469 -2.49 -15.48 -13.80
C PHE A 469 -3.22 -15.16 -12.50
N ALA A 470 -2.54 -14.51 -11.54
CA ALA A 470 -3.14 -14.06 -10.29
C ALA A 470 -4.26 -13.04 -10.50
N VAL A 471 -4.09 -12.08 -11.40
CA VAL A 471 -5.13 -11.08 -11.69
C VAL A 471 -6.34 -11.71 -12.39
N GLU A 472 -6.12 -12.56 -13.39
CA GLU A 472 -7.19 -13.29 -14.08
C GLU A 472 -8.02 -14.12 -13.09
N ASP A 473 -7.34 -14.91 -12.25
CA ASP A 473 -7.97 -15.72 -11.22
C ASP A 473 -8.71 -14.87 -10.18
N PHE A 474 -8.11 -13.74 -9.79
CA PHE A 474 -8.70 -12.86 -8.79
C PHE A 474 -10.05 -12.32 -9.26
N ASN A 475 -10.11 -11.85 -10.50
CA ASN A 475 -11.32 -11.31 -11.11
C ASN A 475 -12.40 -12.36 -11.32
N LEU A 476 -12.01 -13.58 -11.69
CA LEU A 476 -12.94 -14.71 -11.82
C LEU A 476 -13.67 -14.97 -10.51
N CYS A 477 -12.92 -15.08 -9.40
CA CYS A 477 -13.49 -15.29 -8.08
C CYS A 477 -14.39 -14.12 -7.67
N GLN A 478 -13.94 -12.87 -7.89
CA GLN A 478 -14.72 -11.69 -7.52
C GLN A 478 -16.05 -11.58 -8.30
N SER A 479 -16.07 -12.00 -9.57
CA SER A 479 -17.29 -12.03 -10.39
C SER A 479 -18.34 -12.98 -9.82
N VAL A 480 -17.92 -14.17 -9.39
CA VAL A 480 -18.79 -15.15 -8.71
C VAL A 480 -19.30 -14.58 -7.39
N GLN A 481 -18.40 -13.98 -6.60
CA GLN A 481 -18.74 -13.44 -5.28
C GLN A 481 -19.78 -12.30 -5.35
N ARG A 482 -19.71 -11.45 -6.36
CA ARG A 482 -20.73 -10.39 -6.59
C ARG A 482 -22.12 -10.96 -6.88
N LYS A 483 -22.22 -12.13 -7.53
CA LYS A 483 -23.51 -12.79 -7.79
C LYS A 483 -24.07 -13.41 -6.51
N GLU A 484 -23.21 -14.03 -5.72
CA GLU A 484 -23.58 -14.62 -4.43
C GLU A 484 -24.04 -13.58 -3.41
N LEU A 485 -23.39 -12.40 -3.34
CA LEU A 485 -23.84 -11.33 -2.47
C LEU A 485 -25.27 -10.87 -2.79
N LYS A 486 -25.59 -10.69 -4.08
CA LYS A 486 -26.96 -10.39 -4.54
C LYS A 486 -27.95 -11.52 -4.26
N GLN A 487 -27.49 -12.76 -4.23
CA GLN A 487 -28.32 -13.90 -3.84
C GLN A 487 -28.60 -13.88 -2.34
N LEU A 488 -27.62 -13.52 -1.50
CA LEU A 488 -27.80 -13.37 -0.06
C LEU A 488 -28.78 -12.23 0.25
N GLU A 489 -28.64 -11.07 -0.41
CA GLU A 489 -29.55 -9.92 -0.25
C GLU A 489 -31.00 -10.30 -0.56
N ARG A 490 -31.24 -10.98 -1.69
CA ARG A 490 -32.58 -11.49 -2.02
C ARG A 490 -33.10 -12.51 -0.99
N TRP A 491 -32.24 -13.42 -0.54
CA TRP A 491 -32.64 -14.41 0.47
C TRP A 491 -33.05 -13.77 1.80
N VAL A 492 -32.44 -12.64 2.20
CA VAL A 492 -32.85 -11.87 3.40
C VAL A 492 -34.27 -11.34 3.25
N GLU A 493 -34.59 -10.76 2.09
CA GLU A 493 -35.93 -10.23 1.78
C GLU A 493 -36.98 -11.35 1.67
N GLU A 494 -36.64 -12.45 1.00
CA GLU A 494 -37.52 -13.62 0.82
C GLU A 494 -37.90 -14.27 2.17
N ASN A 495 -36.99 -14.26 3.15
CA ASN A 495 -37.25 -14.75 4.50
C ASN A 495 -37.77 -13.66 5.45
N ARG A 496 -38.09 -12.46 4.94
CA ARG A 496 -38.67 -11.34 5.70
C ARG A 496 -37.81 -10.86 6.88
N LEU A 497 -36.50 -11.17 6.87
CA LEU A 497 -35.59 -10.79 7.96
C LEU A 497 -35.38 -9.26 8.01
N ASP A 498 -35.59 -8.57 6.89
CA ASP A 498 -35.60 -7.11 6.78
C ASP A 498 -36.78 -6.45 7.53
N LYS A 499 -37.83 -7.22 7.88
CA LYS A 499 -39.00 -6.72 8.62
C LYS A 499 -38.81 -6.73 10.14
N LEU A 500 -37.80 -7.44 10.65
CA LEU A 500 -37.51 -7.53 12.07
C LEU A 500 -36.76 -6.28 12.55
N LYS A 501 -37.49 -5.33 13.14
CA LYS A 501 -36.92 -4.02 13.56
C LYS A 501 -35.86 -4.10 14.65
N PHE A 502 -35.84 -5.18 15.43
CA PHE A 502 -34.81 -5.41 16.45
C PHE A 502 -33.49 -5.90 15.85
N ALA A 503 -33.53 -6.52 14.66
CA ALA A 503 -32.39 -7.24 14.10
C ALA A 503 -31.44 -6.32 13.32
N ARG A 504 -30.15 -6.42 13.63
CA ARG A 504 -29.08 -5.69 12.94
C ARG A 504 -28.88 -6.26 11.53
N GLN A 505 -28.89 -5.38 10.52
CA GLN A 505 -28.62 -5.75 9.13
C GLN A 505 -27.10 -5.83 8.87
N LYS A 506 -26.55 -7.05 8.86
CA LYS A 506 -25.10 -7.32 8.77
C LYS A 506 -24.72 -8.23 7.60
N GLN A 507 -25.57 -8.35 6.58
CA GLN A 507 -25.36 -9.25 5.43
C GLN A 507 -24.01 -9.05 4.72
N ALA A 508 -23.55 -7.81 4.55
CA ALA A 508 -22.26 -7.53 3.92
C ALA A 508 -21.07 -8.05 4.75
N TYR A 509 -21.13 -7.94 6.09
CA TYR A 509 -20.09 -8.45 7.00
C TYR A 509 -20.08 -9.98 7.02
N CYS A 510 -21.28 -10.57 7.09
CA CYS A 510 -21.48 -12.02 7.06
C CYS A 510 -20.96 -12.64 5.76
N TYR A 511 -21.23 -12.00 4.62
CA TYR A 511 -20.72 -12.47 3.34
C TYR A 511 -19.22 -12.20 3.19
N PHE A 512 -18.73 -11.06 3.65
CA PHE A 512 -17.30 -10.72 3.62
C PHE A 512 -16.45 -11.75 4.36
N SER A 513 -16.85 -12.18 5.57
CA SER A 513 -16.09 -13.18 6.34
C SER A 513 -15.98 -14.52 5.61
N ALA A 514 -17.04 -14.93 4.91
CA ALA A 514 -17.05 -16.13 4.07
C ALA A 514 -16.21 -15.95 2.80
N ALA A 515 -16.40 -14.85 2.06
CA ALA A 515 -15.75 -14.61 0.78
C ALA A 515 -14.23 -14.35 0.90
N ALA A 516 -13.80 -13.74 2.01
CA ALA A 516 -12.40 -13.44 2.27
C ALA A 516 -11.59 -14.66 2.73
N THR A 517 -12.25 -15.72 3.21
CA THR A 517 -11.63 -16.97 3.66
C THR A 517 -11.78 -18.11 2.65
N LEU A 518 -12.98 -18.29 2.09
CA LEU A 518 -13.33 -19.37 1.17
C LEU A 518 -13.44 -18.86 -0.26
N PHE A 519 -12.43 -18.16 -0.78
CA PHE A 519 -12.52 -17.48 -2.09
C PHE A 519 -12.61 -18.37 -3.37
N PRO A 520 -12.15 -19.65 -3.40
CA PRO A 520 -12.23 -20.48 -4.62
C PRO A 520 -13.67 -20.65 -5.14
N PRO A 521 -13.97 -20.43 -6.44
CA PRO A 521 -15.34 -20.44 -6.97
C PRO A 521 -16.14 -21.70 -6.60
N GLU A 522 -15.50 -22.86 -6.64
CA GLU A 522 -16.04 -24.18 -6.31
C GLU A 522 -16.57 -24.33 -4.86
N LEU A 523 -16.25 -23.40 -3.95
CA LEU A 523 -16.74 -23.38 -2.56
C LEU A 523 -17.97 -22.48 -2.36
N SER A 524 -18.76 -22.25 -3.43
CA SER A 524 -19.96 -21.40 -3.40
C SER A 524 -20.99 -21.82 -2.34
N ASP A 525 -21.32 -23.11 -2.26
CA ASP A 525 -22.27 -23.60 -1.26
C ASP A 525 -21.74 -23.45 0.17
N ALA A 526 -20.44 -23.64 0.38
CA ALA A 526 -19.80 -23.40 1.69
C ALA A 526 -19.89 -21.93 2.09
N ARG A 527 -19.60 -21.00 1.16
CA ARG A 527 -19.71 -19.55 1.39
C ARG A 527 -21.14 -19.12 1.71
N LEU A 528 -22.12 -19.61 0.94
CA LEU A 528 -23.53 -19.28 1.16
C LEU A 528 -24.06 -19.88 2.46
N SER A 529 -23.68 -21.11 2.79
CA SER A 529 -23.99 -21.73 4.09
C SER A 529 -23.46 -20.88 5.24
N TRP A 530 -22.19 -20.50 5.18
CA TRP A 530 -21.54 -19.67 6.18
C TRP A 530 -22.23 -18.30 6.32
N ALA A 531 -22.46 -17.61 5.20
CA ALA A 531 -23.02 -16.27 5.20
C ALA A 531 -24.48 -16.24 5.68
N LYS A 532 -25.33 -17.16 5.22
CA LYS A 532 -26.73 -17.28 5.66
C LYS A 532 -26.82 -17.55 7.15
N ASN A 533 -26.08 -18.55 7.64
CA ASN A 533 -26.09 -18.86 9.07
C ASN A 533 -25.50 -17.72 9.91
N SER A 534 -24.50 -16.97 9.41
CA SER A 534 -23.98 -15.79 10.12
C SER A 534 -25.03 -14.68 10.26
N VAL A 535 -25.85 -14.47 9.22
CA VAL A 535 -26.99 -13.53 9.30
C VAL A 535 -28.02 -14.04 10.31
N LEU A 536 -28.40 -15.31 10.22
CA LEU A 536 -29.40 -15.89 11.13
C LEU A 536 -28.93 -15.85 12.59
N THR A 537 -27.68 -16.19 12.89
CA THR A 537 -27.18 -16.16 14.27
C THR A 537 -27.15 -14.74 14.81
N THR A 538 -26.85 -13.74 13.99
CA THR A 538 -26.95 -12.32 14.39
C THR A 538 -28.39 -11.91 14.70
N VAL A 539 -29.36 -12.34 13.88
CA VAL A 539 -30.78 -12.08 14.11
C VAL A 539 -31.27 -12.76 15.40
N VAL A 540 -30.87 -14.01 15.62
CA VAL A 540 -31.24 -14.77 16.82
C VAL A 540 -30.59 -14.21 18.08
N ASP A 541 -29.32 -13.80 18.01
CA ASP A 541 -28.63 -13.06 19.10
C ASP A 541 -29.43 -11.82 19.50
N ASP A 542 -29.80 -10.97 18.54
CA ASP A 542 -30.63 -9.78 18.79
C ASP A 542 -32.03 -10.12 19.32
N PHE A 543 -32.58 -11.27 18.94
CA PHE A 543 -33.87 -11.75 19.43
C PHE A 543 -33.80 -12.16 20.90
N TYR A 544 -32.75 -12.86 21.33
CA TYR A 544 -32.55 -13.26 22.73
C TYR A 544 -32.11 -12.10 23.63
N ASP A 545 -31.35 -11.13 23.10
CA ASP A 545 -30.81 -10.01 23.89
C ASP A 545 -31.81 -8.85 24.07
N ILE A 546 -32.66 -8.59 23.07
CA ILE A 546 -33.50 -7.38 23.01
C ILE A 546 -34.90 -7.65 22.49
N GLY A 547 -35.04 -8.44 21.42
CA GLY A 547 -36.24 -8.48 20.60
C GLY A 547 -37.41 -9.28 21.15
N GLY A 548 -37.14 -10.47 21.69
CA GLY A 548 -38.15 -11.47 22.04
C GLY A 548 -38.51 -11.48 23.52
N SER A 549 -39.77 -11.78 23.82
CA SER A 549 -40.24 -12.09 25.17
C SER A 549 -39.89 -13.52 25.58
N ARG A 550 -39.83 -13.81 26.89
CA ARG A 550 -39.55 -15.16 27.41
C ARG A 550 -40.44 -16.25 26.80
N GLU A 551 -41.72 -15.96 26.57
CA GLU A 551 -42.67 -16.87 25.91
C GLU A 551 -42.27 -17.15 24.45
N GLU A 552 -41.90 -16.11 23.70
CA GLU A 552 -41.44 -16.23 22.31
C GLU A 552 -40.11 -16.99 22.20
N LEU A 553 -39.17 -16.77 23.13
CA LEU A 553 -37.90 -17.47 23.18
C LEU A 553 -38.10 -18.97 23.46
N MET A 554 -38.97 -19.32 24.41
CA MET A 554 -39.32 -20.71 24.70
C MET A 554 -40.05 -21.37 23.53
N ASN A 555 -40.99 -20.66 22.90
CA ASN A 555 -41.71 -21.17 21.74
C ASN A 555 -40.76 -21.50 20.58
N LEU A 556 -39.75 -20.65 20.31
CA LEU A 556 -38.73 -20.95 19.30
C LEU A 556 -37.96 -22.25 19.59
N ILE A 557 -37.64 -22.52 20.85
CA ILE A 557 -36.97 -23.77 21.27
C ILE A 557 -37.89 -24.96 21.02
N GLU A 558 -39.14 -24.91 21.49
CA GLU A 558 -40.12 -25.99 21.32
C GLU A 558 -40.37 -26.32 19.84
N LEU A 559 -40.44 -25.29 18.98
CA LEU A 559 -40.61 -25.46 17.54
C LEU A 559 -39.43 -26.19 16.88
N LEU A 560 -38.20 -25.89 17.32
CA LEU A 560 -36.99 -26.56 16.82
C LEU A 560 -36.81 -27.96 17.40
N GLU A 561 -37.27 -28.22 18.62
CA GLU A 561 -37.29 -29.57 19.22
C GLU A 561 -38.31 -30.48 18.53
N LYS A 562 -39.49 -29.93 18.21
CA LYS A 562 -40.53 -30.63 17.47
C LYS A 562 -40.09 -30.93 16.04
N TRP A 563 -39.48 -29.95 15.36
CA TRP A 563 -38.97 -29.95 13.98
C TRP A 563 -39.95 -30.44 12.90
N ASP A 564 -40.33 -31.71 12.98
CA ASP A 564 -41.33 -32.38 12.15
C ASP A 564 -42.74 -32.20 12.73
N GLY A 565 -43.72 -31.89 11.86
CA GLY A 565 -45.13 -31.78 12.28
C GLY A 565 -45.51 -30.48 13.00
N VAL A 566 -44.70 -29.42 12.88
CA VAL A 566 -45.06 -28.06 13.30
C VAL A 566 -46.23 -27.52 12.46
N SER A 567 -47.23 -26.97 13.12
CA SER A 567 -48.45 -26.39 12.56
C SER A 567 -48.50 -24.88 12.84
N ALA A 568 -49.31 -24.14 12.07
CA ALA A 568 -49.49 -22.69 12.28
C ALA A 568 -50.03 -22.33 13.68
N THR A 569 -50.70 -23.25 14.36
CA THR A 569 -51.19 -23.05 15.74
C THR A 569 -50.12 -23.21 16.81
N ASP A 570 -48.95 -23.78 16.47
CA ASP A 570 -47.83 -23.93 17.41
C ASP A 570 -47.00 -22.64 17.55
N ILE A 571 -47.20 -21.65 16.67
CA ILE A 571 -46.37 -20.43 16.60
C ILE A 571 -47.05 -19.28 17.37
N CYS A 572 -46.36 -18.69 18.35
CA CYS A 572 -46.97 -17.72 19.25
C CYS A 572 -46.97 -16.27 18.73
N SER A 573 -46.10 -15.92 17.77
CA SER A 573 -46.04 -14.56 17.20
C SER A 573 -45.49 -14.52 15.78
N GLU A 574 -45.76 -13.43 15.06
CA GLU A 574 -45.22 -13.19 13.72
C GLU A 574 -43.68 -13.10 13.72
N GLN A 575 -43.07 -12.64 14.81
CA GLN A 575 -41.61 -12.58 14.91
C GLN A 575 -41.01 -13.98 15.01
N VAL A 576 -41.60 -14.85 15.85
CA VAL A 576 -41.20 -16.26 15.95
C VAL A 576 -41.43 -16.98 14.63
N GLU A 577 -42.54 -16.71 13.94
CA GLU A 577 -42.82 -17.26 12.61
C GLU A 577 -41.70 -16.95 11.62
N ILE A 578 -41.29 -15.68 11.54
CA ILE A 578 -40.23 -15.24 10.63
C ILE A 578 -38.90 -15.92 10.95
N VAL A 579 -38.48 -15.90 12.22
CA VAL A 579 -37.19 -16.47 12.65
C VAL A 579 -37.16 -17.99 12.47
N TYR A 580 -38.20 -18.70 12.94
CA TYR A 580 -38.30 -20.15 12.81
C TYR A 580 -38.30 -20.60 11.36
N ASN A 581 -39.11 -19.97 10.50
CA ASN A 581 -39.18 -20.33 9.09
C ASN A 581 -37.85 -20.06 8.38
N ALA A 582 -37.17 -18.95 8.69
CA ALA A 582 -35.87 -18.65 8.11
C ALA A 582 -34.80 -19.70 8.48
N ILE A 583 -34.75 -20.13 9.74
CA ILE A 583 -33.88 -21.23 10.20
C ILE A 583 -34.27 -22.53 9.49
N ARG A 584 -35.55 -22.92 9.56
CA ARG A 584 -36.04 -24.18 9.01
C ARG A 584 -35.78 -24.32 7.52
N ASN A 585 -36.14 -23.30 6.74
CA ASN A 585 -35.96 -23.30 5.29
C ASN A 585 -34.47 -23.37 4.92
N THR A 586 -33.63 -22.65 5.65
CA THR A 586 -32.18 -22.66 5.42
C THR A 586 -31.58 -24.02 5.72
N ILE A 587 -31.92 -24.63 6.85
CA ILE A 587 -31.42 -25.96 7.22
C ILE A 587 -31.86 -27.01 6.19
N ASN A 588 -33.12 -26.98 5.74
CA ASN A 588 -33.61 -27.92 4.72
C ASN A 588 -32.88 -27.72 3.37
N GLU A 589 -32.70 -26.46 2.93
CA GLU A 589 -31.91 -26.16 1.72
C GLU A 589 -30.47 -26.71 1.83
N LEU A 590 -29.83 -26.49 2.98
CA LEU A 590 -28.47 -26.97 3.23
C LEU A 590 -28.41 -28.50 3.31
N GLY A 591 -29.39 -29.14 3.95
CA GLY A 591 -29.51 -30.59 4.03
C GLY A 591 -29.62 -31.22 2.65
N GLU A 592 -30.50 -30.70 1.78
CA GLU A 592 -30.65 -31.18 0.40
C GLU A 592 -29.38 -31.00 -0.44
N LYS A 593 -28.70 -29.85 -0.30
CA LYS A 593 -27.43 -29.60 -1.01
C LYS A 593 -26.31 -30.50 -0.48
N ALA A 594 -26.19 -30.63 0.83
CA ALA A 594 -25.19 -31.46 1.47
C ALA A 594 -25.40 -32.93 1.15
N PHE A 595 -26.64 -33.42 1.07
CA PHE A 595 -26.96 -34.80 0.70
C PHE A 595 -26.36 -35.19 -0.67
N LYS A 596 -26.39 -34.27 -1.65
CA LYS A 596 -25.80 -34.50 -2.98
C LYS A 596 -24.29 -34.73 -2.94
N TRP A 597 -23.61 -34.19 -1.94
CA TRP A 597 -22.15 -34.30 -1.78
C TRP A 597 -21.78 -35.40 -0.77
N GLN A 598 -22.34 -35.34 0.43
CA GLN A 598 -22.05 -36.24 1.56
C GLN A 598 -22.70 -37.62 1.41
N GLN A 599 -23.69 -37.79 0.51
CA GLN A 599 -24.44 -39.02 0.28
C GLN A 599 -25.15 -39.57 1.53
N ARG A 600 -25.43 -38.68 2.49
CA ARG A 600 -26.17 -38.98 3.72
C ARG A 600 -26.92 -37.74 4.16
N ASP A 601 -27.99 -37.95 4.92
CA ASP A 601 -28.69 -36.85 5.56
C ASP A 601 -27.85 -36.27 6.70
N VAL A 602 -27.74 -34.94 6.71
CA VAL A 602 -27.03 -34.16 7.72
C VAL A 602 -27.96 -33.18 8.43
N THR A 603 -29.23 -33.11 8.01
CA THR A 603 -30.23 -32.14 8.48
C THR A 603 -30.38 -32.20 9.98
N ARG A 604 -30.52 -33.41 10.54
CA ARG A 604 -30.65 -33.63 11.98
C ARG A 604 -29.48 -33.06 12.79
N HIS A 605 -28.25 -33.26 12.33
CA HIS A 605 -27.08 -32.72 13.02
C HIS A 605 -27.07 -31.19 12.96
N ILE A 606 -27.47 -30.58 11.84
CA ILE A 606 -27.58 -29.12 11.73
C ILE A 606 -28.67 -28.58 12.70
N VAL A 607 -29.80 -29.28 12.84
CA VAL A 607 -30.84 -28.95 13.83
C VAL A 607 -30.29 -29.03 15.26
N GLU A 608 -29.56 -30.09 15.60
CA GLU A 608 -28.92 -30.28 16.91
C GLU A 608 -27.91 -29.17 17.23
N VAL A 609 -27.17 -28.68 16.23
CA VAL A 609 -26.25 -27.53 16.38
C VAL A 609 -27.02 -26.24 16.70
N TRP A 610 -28.13 -25.97 16.01
CA TRP A 610 -28.99 -24.82 16.29
C TRP A 610 -29.68 -24.90 17.65
N LEU A 611 -30.21 -26.07 18.01
CA LEU A 611 -30.82 -26.33 19.32
C LEU A 611 -29.83 -26.08 20.47
N THR A 612 -28.58 -26.48 20.28
CA THR A 612 -27.51 -26.28 21.25
C THR A 612 -27.21 -24.79 21.46
N LEU A 613 -27.18 -24.00 20.38
CA LEU A 613 -27.00 -22.55 20.46
C LEU A 613 -28.14 -21.87 21.23
N ILE A 614 -29.39 -22.08 20.81
CA ILE A 614 -30.53 -21.34 21.38
C ILE A 614 -30.78 -21.71 22.85
N LYS A 615 -30.51 -22.96 23.25
CA LYS A 615 -30.56 -23.37 24.67
C LYS A 615 -29.46 -22.69 25.48
N SER A 616 -28.27 -22.52 24.90
CA SER A 616 -27.17 -21.80 25.52
C SER A 616 -27.47 -20.31 25.68
N MET A 617 -28.09 -19.67 24.67
CA MET A 617 -28.56 -18.28 24.76
C MET A 617 -29.67 -18.12 25.80
N MET A 618 -30.62 -19.06 25.87
CA MET A 618 -31.66 -19.06 26.90
C MET A 618 -31.06 -19.10 28.32
N LYS A 619 -30.00 -19.90 28.53
CA LYS A 619 -29.29 -19.95 29.81
C LYS A 619 -28.67 -18.59 30.19
N GLU A 620 -28.21 -17.81 29.22
CA GLU A 620 -27.70 -16.44 29.47
C GLU A 620 -28.84 -15.50 29.85
N THR A 621 -29.96 -15.57 29.13
CA THR A 621 -31.18 -14.81 29.46
C THR A 621 -31.66 -15.12 30.88
N GLU A 622 -31.74 -16.40 31.26
CA GLU A 622 -32.14 -16.83 32.61
C GLU A 622 -31.16 -16.37 33.70
N SER A 623 -29.86 -16.41 33.42
CA SER A 623 -28.84 -15.94 34.36
C SER A 623 -28.94 -14.43 34.59
N LEU A 624 -29.21 -13.67 33.53
CA LEU A 624 -29.41 -12.21 33.57
C LEU A 624 -30.69 -11.85 34.33
N GLU A 625 -31.82 -12.51 34.04
CA GLU A 625 -33.10 -12.30 34.74
C GLU A 625 -32.98 -12.56 36.25
N ASN A 626 -32.23 -13.60 36.62
CA ASN A 626 -32.03 -14.00 38.02
C ASN A 626 -30.89 -13.24 38.73
N ASN A 627 -30.18 -12.32 38.06
CA ASN A 627 -28.99 -11.62 38.57
C ASN A 627 -27.93 -12.58 39.16
N THR A 628 -27.78 -13.78 38.57
CA THR A 628 -26.84 -14.79 39.06
C THR A 628 -25.44 -14.46 38.55
N VAL A 629 -24.44 -14.45 39.44
CA VAL A 629 -23.02 -14.29 39.05
C VAL A 629 -22.45 -15.70 38.80
N PRO A 630 -22.19 -16.09 37.54
CA PRO A 630 -21.65 -17.41 37.24
C PRO A 630 -20.17 -17.49 37.65
N THR A 631 -19.71 -18.69 38.02
CA THR A 631 -18.26 -18.93 38.11
C THR A 631 -17.62 -18.81 36.72
N LEU A 632 -16.30 -18.60 36.67
CA LEU A 632 -15.58 -18.50 35.39
C LEU A 632 -15.72 -19.79 34.55
N ASP A 633 -15.78 -20.96 35.18
CA ASP A 633 -15.94 -22.25 34.50
C ASP A 633 -17.37 -22.44 33.93
N GLU A 634 -18.39 -22.10 34.72
CA GLU A 634 -19.79 -22.13 34.27
C GLU A 634 -20.03 -21.15 33.13
N TYR A 635 -19.47 -19.94 33.22
CA TYR A 635 -19.50 -18.95 32.14
C TYR A 635 -18.83 -19.52 30.89
N ASN A 636 -17.57 -19.96 31.00
CA ASN A 636 -16.81 -20.44 29.84
C ASN A 636 -17.50 -21.62 29.14
N THR A 637 -18.07 -22.55 29.90
CA THR A 637 -18.76 -23.74 29.35
C THR A 637 -19.99 -23.37 28.51
N ASN A 638 -20.66 -22.26 28.84
CA ASN A 638 -21.78 -21.75 28.05
C ASN A 638 -21.32 -20.78 26.94
N ALA A 639 -20.40 -19.89 27.27
CA ALA A 639 -20.06 -18.69 26.50
C ALA A 639 -19.43 -19.02 25.13
N TYR A 640 -18.68 -20.13 25.01
CA TYR A 640 -18.14 -20.53 23.70
C TYR A 640 -19.24 -21.03 22.76
N VAL A 641 -20.35 -21.54 23.30
CA VAL A 641 -21.51 -21.98 22.50
C VAL A 641 -22.37 -20.76 22.13
N SER A 642 -22.73 -19.92 23.10
CA SER A 642 -23.56 -18.73 22.90
C SER A 642 -22.92 -17.68 21.98
N PHE A 643 -21.58 -17.70 21.80
CA PHE A 643 -20.89 -16.91 20.79
C PHE A 643 -21.29 -17.24 19.33
N ALA A 644 -22.11 -18.27 19.13
CA ALA A 644 -22.86 -18.55 17.90
C ALA A 644 -22.03 -18.95 16.65
N LEU A 645 -20.77 -19.34 16.82
CA LEU A 645 -19.98 -19.86 15.68
C LEU A 645 -20.39 -21.26 15.22
N GLY A 646 -21.09 -22.02 16.06
CA GLY A 646 -21.52 -23.40 15.77
C GLY A 646 -22.33 -23.50 14.49
N PRO A 647 -23.50 -22.84 14.39
CA PRO A 647 -24.31 -22.84 13.16
C PRO A 647 -23.62 -22.24 11.93
N ILE A 648 -22.55 -21.45 12.11
CA ILE A 648 -21.82 -20.86 10.99
C ILE A 648 -20.82 -21.86 10.40
N VAL A 649 -19.94 -22.40 11.25
CA VAL A 649 -18.79 -23.20 10.81
C VAL A 649 -19.20 -24.65 10.57
N LEU A 650 -19.94 -25.27 11.50
CA LEU A 650 -20.17 -26.72 11.47
C LEU A 650 -21.00 -27.16 10.25
N PRO A 651 -22.08 -26.45 9.84
CA PRO A 651 -22.77 -26.76 8.59
C PRO A 651 -21.91 -26.52 7.34
N ALA A 652 -21.04 -25.50 7.36
CA ALA A 652 -20.13 -25.22 6.24
C ALA A 652 -19.12 -26.35 6.00
N LEU A 653 -18.78 -27.14 7.03
CA LEU A 653 -17.89 -28.31 6.92
C LEU A 653 -18.42 -29.35 5.93
N TYR A 654 -19.74 -29.46 5.76
CA TYR A 654 -20.34 -30.41 4.82
C TYR A 654 -20.13 -30.06 3.34
N PHE A 655 -19.62 -28.87 3.04
CA PHE A 655 -19.41 -28.40 1.67
C PHE A 655 -17.92 -28.26 1.32
N VAL A 656 -17.01 -28.68 2.19
CA VAL A 656 -15.56 -28.60 1.99
C VAL A 656 -14.90 -29.97 2.10
N GLY A 657 -13.78 -30.16 1.40
CA GLY A 657 -12.96 -31.36 1.57
C GLY A 657 -13.65 -32.68 1.21
N PRO A 658 -13.19 -33.82 1.76
CA PRO A 658 -13.78 -35.15 1.55
C PRO A 658 -15.08 -35.35 2.36
N HIS A 659 -15.73 -36.51 2.21
CA HIS A 659 -16.93 -36.85 2.98
C HIS A 659 -16.65 -36.91 4.48
N LEU A 660 -17.58 -36.40 5.29
CA LEU A 660 -17.50 -36.42 6.75
C LEU A 660 -18.41 -37.53 7.29
N SER A 661 -17.81 -38.55 7.89
CA SER A 661 -18.55 -39.63 8.55
C SER A 661 -19.16 -39.16 9.88
N ASP A 662 -20.11 -39.93 10.40
CA ASP A 662 -20.68 -39.69 11.73
C ASP A 662 -19.64 -39.86 12.85
N GLU A 663 -18.62 -40.69 12.62
CA GLU A 663 -17.50 -40.88 13.55
C GLU A 663 -16.68 -39.59 13.67
N VAL A 664 -16.41 -38.90 12.55
CA VAL A 664 -15.65 -37.64 12.55
C VAL A 664 -16.38 -36.58 13.37
N ILE A 665 -17.68 -36.35 13.11
CA ILE A 665 -18.46 -35.32 13.82
C ILE A 665 -18.69 -35.65 15.30
N ARG A 666 -18.58 -36.93 15.69
CA ARG A 666 -18.66 -37.37 17.10
C ARG A 666 -17.30 -37.43 17.79
N SER A 667 -16.20 -37.25 17.06
CA SER A 667 -14.85 -37.39 17.59
C SER A 667 -14.50 -36.29 18.60
N ALA A 668 -13.63 -36.62 19.56
CA ALA A 668 -13.12 -35.64 20.51
C ALA A 668 -12.34 -34.50 19.82
N GLU A 669 -11.62 -34.82 18.73
CA GLU A 669 -10.86 -33.84 17.95
C GLU A 669 -11.78 -32.77 17.34
N TYR A 670 -12.89 -33.17 16.72
CA TYR A 670 -13.87 -32.25 16.13
C TYR A 670 -14.45 -31.28 17.17
N HIS A 671 -14.84 -31.81 18.34
CA HIS A 671 -15.35 -31.00 19.44
C HIS A 671 -14.27 -30.08 20.01
N ASN A 672 -13.02 -30.53 20.11
CA ASN A 672 -11.92 -29.72 20.61
C ASN A 672 -11.59 -28.56 19.66
N LEU A 673 -11.56 -28.80 18.34
CA LEU A 673 -11.38 -27.76 17.32
C LEU A 673 -12.47 -26.68 17.43
N PHE A 674 -13.72 -27.10 17.55
CA PHE A 674 -14.85 -26.18 17.75
C PHE A 674 -14.71 -25.37 19.04
N ARG A 675 -14.44 -26.06 20.16
CA ARG A 675 -14.25 -25.44 21.48
C ARG A 675 -13.15 -24.39 21.44
N LEU A 676 -11.95 -24.73 20.97
CA LEU A 676 -10.80 -23.82 20.94
C LEU A 676 -11.06 -22.59 20.07
N MET A 677 -11.61 -22.78 18.86
CA MET A 677 -11.97 -21.69 17.95
C MET A 677 -12.99 -20.74 18.60
N SER A 678 -14.05 -21.30 19.19
CA SER A 678 -15.12 -20.51 19.79
C SER A 678 -14.72 -19.84 21.10
N THR A 679 -13.94 -20.52 21.95
CA THR A 679 -13.36 -19.93 23.17
C THR A 679 -12.43 -18.78 22.81
N CYS A 680 -11.60 -18.93 21.77
CA CYS A 680 -10.73 -17.85 21.29
C CYS A 680 -11.58 -16.64 20.82
N GLY A 681 -12.63 -16.88 20.03
CA GLY A 681 -13.54 -15.84 19.56
C GLY A 681 -14.30 -15.13 20.69
N ARG A 682 -14.86 -15.88 21.64
CA ARG A 682 -15.57 -15.33 22.81
C ARG A 682 -14.65 -14.46 23.67
N ASN A 683 -13.46 -14.94 23.98
CA ASN A 683 -12.50 -14.18 24.78
C ASN A 683 -12.00 -12.92 24.07
N LEU A 684 -11.81 -12.96 22.74
CA LEU A 684 -11.52 -11.76 21.94
C LEU A 684 -12.66 -10.74 22.00
N ASN A 685 -13.90 -11.21 21.92
CA ASN A 685 -15.09 -10.36 22.08
C ASN A 685 -15.11 -9.73 23.47
N ASP A 686 -14.97 -10.51 24.55
CA ASP A 686 -14.95 -10.02 25.93
C ASP A 686 -13.84 -8.99 26.14
N PHE A 687 -12.63 -9.27 25.63
CA PHE A 687 -11.48 -8.40 25.74
C PHE A 687 -11.75 -7.02 25.13
N GLN A 688 -12.36 -6.95 23.95
CA GLN A 688 -12.66 -5.68 23.29
C GLN A 688 -13.97 -5.04 23.77
N GLY A 689 -14.95 -5.84 24.16
CA GLY A 689 -16.29 -5.45 24.58
C GLY A 689 -16.39 -5.03 26.05
N PHE A 690 -15.43 -5.42 26.89
CA PHE A 690 -15.44 -5.21 28.34
C PHE A 690 -15.86 -3.80 28.79
N LYS A 691 -15.25 -2.75 28.21
CA LYS A 691 -15.56 -1.36 28.62
C LYS A 691 -16.97 -0.91 28.27
N ARG A 692 -17.59 -1.51 27.25
CA ARG A 692 -18.97 -1.25 26.86
C ARG A 692 -19.91 -2.06 27.77
N GLU A 693 -19.69 -3.35 27.87
CA GLU A 693 -20.53 -4.28 28.63
C GLU A 693 -20.54 -3.93 30.13
N SER A 694 -19.39 -3.56 30.69
CA SER A 694 -19.29 -3.07 32.08
C SER A 694 -20.16 -1.84 32.33
N LYS A 695 -20.30 -0.92 31.35
CA LYS A 695 -21.21 0.25 31.47
C LYS A 695 -22.68 -0.13 31.36
N GLU A 696 -22.99 -1.21 30.67
CA GLU A 696 -24.33 -1.78 30.54
C GLU A 696 -24.69 -2.69 31.73
N GLY A 697 -23.74 -2.94 32.64
CA GLY A 697 -23.92 -3.85 33.77
C GLY A 697 -23.86 -5.33 33.41
N LYS A 698 -23.46 -5.68 32.18
CA LYS A 698 -23.30 -7.07 31.73
C LYS A 698 -21.95 -7.62 32.23
N LEU A 699 -21.97 -8.81 32.83
CA LEU A 699 -20.76 -9.55 33.22
C LEU A 699 -20.19 -10.31 32.00
N ASN A 700 -18.87 -10.32 31.87
CA ASN A 700 -18.15 -11.07 30.85
C ASN A 700 -16.88 -11.70 31.45
N GLY A 701 -16.09 -12.43 30.65
CA GLY A 701 -14.89 -13.13 31.13
C GLY A 701 -13.87 -12.23 31.84
N VAL A 702 -13.71 -10.97 31.43
CA VAL A 702 -12.80 -10.02 32.09
C VAL A 702 -13.34 -9.61 33.46
N SER A 703 -14.64 -9.28 33.54
CA SER A 703 -15.30 -8.97 34.81
C SER A 703 -15.23 -10.15 35.78
N LEU A 704 -15.45 -11.37 35.29
CA LEU A 704 -15.43 -12.58 36.11
C LEU A 704 -14.02 -12.94 36.62
N LEU A 705 -12.98 -12.70 35.82
CA LEU A 705 -11.60 -12.82 36.29
C LEU A 705 -11.34 -11.89 37.48
N MET A 706 -11.80 -10.63 37.41
CA MET A 706 -11.64 -9.67 38.51
C MET A 706 -12.44 -10.05 39.78
N ILE A 707 -13.56 -10.78 39.63
CA ILE A 707 -14.41 -11.18 40.74
C ILE A 707 -13.89 -12.44 41.44
N HIS A 708 -13.47 -13.45 40.66
CA HIS A 708 -13.23 -14.79 41.16
C HIS A 708 -11.76 -15.17 41.30
N ASP A 709 -10.85 -14.48 40.61
CA ASP A 709 -9.44 -14.80 40.66
C ASP A 709 -8.70 -13.94 41.70
N PRO A 710 -8.26 -14.52 42.83
CA PRO A 710 -7.55 -13.77 43.87
C PRO A 710 -6.18 -13.23 43.41
N ALA A 711 -5.64 -13.72 42.29
CA ALA A 711 -4.39 -13.19 41.72
C ALA A 711 -4.60 -11.95 40.86
N VAL A 712 -5.85 -11.55 40.57
CA VAL A 712 -6.20 -10.41 39.72
C VAL A 712 -6.77 -9.30 40.59
N ASN A 713 -5.99 -8.22 40.78
CA ASN A 713 -6.38 -7.07 41.60
C ASN A 713 -6.67 -5.81 40.77
N THR A 714 -6.35 -5.84 39.48
CA THR A 714 -6.48 -4.70 38.55
C THR A 714 -7.09 -5.09 37.21
N GLU A 715 -7.67 -4.13 36.49
CA GLU A 715 -8.15 -4.30 35.10
C GLU A 715 -6.99 -4.76 34.19
N GLU A 716 -5.81 -4.16 34.36
CA GLU A 716 -4.63 -4.49 33.55
C GLU A 716 -4.17 -5.94 33.72
N GLU A 717 -4.20 -6.47 34.95
CA GLU A 717 -3.89 -7.87 35.24
C GLU A 717 -4.94 -8.82 34.63
N ALA A 718 -6.23 -8.49 34.74
CA ALA A 718 -7.31 -9.25 34.12
C ALA A 718 -7.15 -9.31 32.60
N MET A 719 -6.89 -8.16 31.98
CA MET A 719 -6.68 -8.02 30.54
C MET A 719 -5.43 -8.78 30.06
N LYS A 720 -4.34 -8.75 30.84
CA LYS A 720 -3.14 -9.53 30.53
C LYS A 720 -3.45 -11.03 30.58
N LYS A 721 -4.10 -11.51 31.64
CA LYS A 721 -4.46 -12.92 31.79
C LYS A 721 -5.41 -13.40 30.67
N MET A 722 -6.38 -12.55 30.29
CA MET A 722 -7.26 -12.83 29.14
C MET A 722 -6.47 -12.97 27.83
N ARG A 723 -5.48 -12.09 27.59
CA ARG A 723 -4.59 -12.19 26.42
C ARG A 723 -3.80 -13.51 26.41
N ASP A 724 -3.27 -13.92 27.55
CA ASP A 724 -2.53 -15.19 27.67
C ASP A 724 -3.41 -16.40 27.33
N ILE A 725 -4.69 -16.38 27.75
CA ILE A 725 -5.70 -17.40 27.40
C ILE A 725 -5.96 -17.40 25.89
N ILE A 726 -6.19 -16.23 25.28
CA ILE A 726 -6.42 -16.10 23.82
C ILE A 726 -5.22 -16.66 23.04
N ASP A 727 -4.00 -16.28 23.43
CA ASP A 727 -2.77 -16.74 22.80
C ASP A 727 -2.59 -18.26 22.94
N SER A 728 -2.93 -18.83 24.11
CA SER A 728 -2.91 -20.27 24.35
C SER A 728 -3.89 -21.02 23.46
N CYS A 729 -5.17 -20.60 23.44
CA CYS A 729 -6.20 -21.20 22.59
C CYS A 729 -5.83 -21.15 21.10
N ARG A 730 -5.26 -20.03 20.64
CA ARG A 730 -4.78 -19.88 19.26
C ARG A 730 -3.68 -20.88 18.94
N ARG A 731 -2.66 -21.02 19.80
CA ARG A 731 -1.53 -21.93 19.59
C ARG A 731 -1.97 -23.39 19.56
N GLU A 732 -2.82 -23.80 20.49
CA GLU A 732 -3.37 -25.16 20.54
C GLU A 732 -4.21 -25.45 19.29
N LEU A 733 -5.08 -24.51 18.87
CA LEU A 733 -5.86 -24.64 17.63
C LEU A 733 -4.94 -24.77 16.41
N MET A 734 -3.91 -23.94 16.31
CA MET A 734 -2.96 -23.96 15.20
C MET A 734 -2.21 -25.30 15.12
N GLN A 735 -1.78 -25.84 16.27
CA GLN A 735 -1.14 -27.15 16.36
C GLN A 735 -2.07 -28.25 15.83
N LEU A 736 -3.32 -28.31 16.31
CA LEU A 736 -4.29 -29.31 15.84
C LEU A 736 -4.61 -29.18 14.35
N VAL A 737 -4.68 -27.96 13.83
CA VAL A 737 -4.96 -27.72 12.40
C VAL A 737 -3.80 -28.18 11.52
N PHE A 738 -2.56 -27.87 11.93
CA PHE A 738 -1.38 -28.15 11.12
C PHE A 738 -0.84 -29.57 11.29
N GLN A 739 -1.05 -30.22 12.44
CA GLN A 739 -0.63 -31.60 12.65
C GLN A 739 -1.40 -32.57 11.74
N ARG A 740 -0.67 -33.44 11.04
CA ARG A 740 -1.26 -34.41 10.09
C ARG A 740 -1.39 -35.81 10.66
N ASN A 741 -0.45 -36.22 11.51
CA ASN A 741 -0.44 -37.54 12.12
C ASN A 741 -1.60 -37.66 13.12
N ASP A 742 -2.23 -38.85 13.17
CA ASP A 742 -3.26 -39.23 14.14
C ASP A 742 -4.54 -38.36 14.18
N SER A 743 -4.83 -37.65 13.09
CA SER A 743 -6.02 -36.80 12.96
C SER A 743 -7.15 -37.52 12.20
N ILE A 744 -8.33 -37.59 12.81
CA ILE A 744 -9.55 -38.13 12.18
C ILE A 744 -10.28 -37.06 11.37
N VAL A 745 -10.08 -35.77 11.71
CA VAL A 745 -10.72 -34.65 11.01
C VAL A 745 -9.90 -34.26 9.75
N PRO A 746 -10.48 -34.30 8.54
CA PRO A 746 -9.76 -33.94 7.32
C PRO A 746 -9.17 -32.53 7.36
N ARG A 747 -7.95 -32.34 6.83
CA ARG A 747 -7.25 -31.05 6.86
C ARG A 747 -8.08 -29.88 6.31
N ALA A 748 -8.76 -30.07 5.18
CA ALA A 748 -9.62 -29.05 4.59
C ALA A 748 -10.78 -28.60 5.51
N CYS A 749 -11.22 -29.48 6.43
CA CYS A 749 -12.21 -29.14 7.46
C CYS A 749 -11.55 -28.41 8.64
N LYS A 750 -10.36 -28.84 9.07
CA LYS A 750 -9.57 -28.15 10.11
C LYS A 750 -9.27 -26.70 9.73
N ASP A 751 -8.94 -26.46 8.45
CA ASP A 751 -8.69 -25.13 7.92
C ASP A 751 -9.89 -24.17 8.08
N LEU A 752 -11.15 -24.66 8.10
CA LEU A 752 -12.32 -23.81 8.33
C LEU A 752 -12.37 -23.27 9.77
N PHE A 753 -11.99 -24.07 10.77
CA PHE A 753 -11.88 -23.61 12.15
C PHE A 753 -10.79 -22.54 12.29
N TRP A 754 -9.64 -22.75 11.65
CA TRP A 754 -8.57 -21.74 11.60
C TRP A 754 -9.02 -20.46 10.88
N ASN A 755 -9.72 -20.59 9.76
CA ASN A 755 -10.23 -19.45 9.01
C ASN A 755 -11.21 -18.60 9.84
N MET A 756 -12.11 -19.23 10.61
CA MET A 756 -12.98 -18.48 11.52
C MET A 756 -12.18 -17.83 12.65
N CYS A 757 -11.17 -18.51 13.20
CA CYS A 757 -10.25 -17.91 14.18
C CYS A 757 -9.57 -16.64 13.62
N ARG A 758 -9.16 -16.64 12.34
CA ARG A 758 -8.64 -15.44 11.66
C ARG A 758 -9.69 -14.34 11.49
N VAL A 759 -10.92 -14.70 11.15
CA VAL A 759 -12.05 -13.74 11.04
C VAL A 759 -12.29 -13.02 12.36
N VAL A 760 -12.38 -13.75 13.47
CA VAL A 760 -12.63 -13.13 14.78
C VAL A 760 -11.45 -12.27 15.22
N HIS A 761 -10.20 -12.69 14.98
CA HIS A 761 -9.04 -11.84 15.24
C HIS A 761 -9.07 -10.54 14.42
N LEU A 762 -9.53 -10.59 13.17
CA LEU A 762 -9.68 -9.39 12.36
C LEU A 762 -10.78 -8.46 12.90
N PHE A 763 -11.97 -9.02 13.20
CA PHE A 763 -13.09 -8.24 13.72
C PHE A 763 -12.80 -7.63 15.11
N TYR A 764 -12.01 -8.31 15.94
CA TYR A 764 -11.66 -7.88 17.30
C TYR A 764 -10.20 -7.40 17.44
N ALA A 765 -9.55 -7.00 16.34
CA ALA A 765 -8.14 -6.62 16.33
C ALA A 765 -7.81 -5.39 17.19
N SER A 766 -8.70 -4.38 17.16
CA SER A 766 -8.46 -3.08 17.82
C SER A 766 -9.67 -2.50 18.56
N ASN A 767 -10.86 -3.06 18.32
CA ASN A 767 -12.13 -2.67 18.90
C ASN A 767 -13.15 -3.80 18.71
N ASP A 768 -14.36 -3.65 19.24
CA ASP A 768 -15.50 -4.53 18.89
C ASP A 768 -16.01 -4.18 17.48
N GLY A 769 -15.29 -4.64 16.46
CA GLY A 769 -15.52 -4.28 15.06
C GLY A 769 -16.71 -4.99 14.43
N PHE A 770 -17.21 -6.08 15.05
CA PHE A 770 -18.45 -6.73 14.61
C PHE A 770 -19.67 -5.89 15.00
N THR A 771 -19.72 -5.41 16.25
CA THR A 771 -20.82 -4.55 16.72
C THR A 771 -20.68 -3.12 16.20
N SER A 772 -19.46 -2.57 16.18
CA SER A 772 -19.18 -1.18 15.80
C SER A 772 -19.12 -0.99 14.28
N VAL A 773 -20.19 -0.44 13.71
CA VAL A 773 -20.34 -0.18 12.25
C VAL A 773 -19.26 0.76 11.68
N ASP A 774 -18.64 1.59 12.52
CA ASP A 774 -17.77 2.71 12.10
C ASP A 774 -16.28 2.36 11.87
N GLN A 775 -15.79 1.14 12.15
CA GLN A 775 -14.35 0.90 12.41
C GLN A 775 -13.68 -0.29 11.72
N MET A 776 -14.27 -0.89 10.68
CA MET A 776 -13.61 -1.96 9.91
C MET A 776 -12.89 -1.44 8.65
N ILE A 777 -11.81 -2.14 8.26
CA ILE A 777 -10.84 -1.79 7.20
C ILE A 777 -11.54 -1.40 5.88
N PRO A 778 -11.16 -0.28 5.21
CA PRO A 778 -11.75 0.21 3.95
C PRO A 778 -11.60 -0.71 2.71
N GLU A 779 -11.22 -1.97 2.88
CA GLU A 779 -10.93 -2.93 1.80
C GLU A 779 -12.18 -3.71 1.31
N THR A 780 -13.36 -3.44 1.88
CA THR A 780 -14.64 -4.11 1.54
C THR A 780 -15.28 -3.65 0.23
N GLU A 781 -14.77 -2.58 -0.40
CA GLU A 781 -15.23 -2.18 -1.74
C GLU A 781 -14.65 -3.12 -2.83
N PRO A 782 -15.51 -3.77 -3.64
CA PRO A 782 -15.06 -4.66 -4.69
C PRO A 782 -14.46 -3.87 -5.86
N LYS A 783 -13.14 -3.69 -5.86
CA LYS A 783 -12.38 -3.21 -7.02
C LYS A 783 -11.92 -4.40 -7.85
N LEU A 784 -12.20 -4.38 -9.16
CA LEU A 784 -11.65 -5.33 -10.12
C LEU A 784 -10.15 -5.02 -10.32
N LEU A 785 -9.34 -6.06 -10.50
CA LEU A 785 -7.93 -5.93 -10.88
C LEU A 785 -7.84 -5.90 -12.43
N PRO A 786 -6.98 -5.10 -13.06
CA PRO A 786 -6.95 -4.97 -14.53
C PRO A 786 -6.32 -6.19 -15.23
N SER A 787 -7.03 -6.83 -16.17
CA SER A 787 -6.68 -8.16 -16.72
C SER A 787 -5.84 -8.22 -18.02
N ASP A 788 -5.43 -7.11 -18.65
CA ASP A 788 -4.56 -7.17 -19.84
C ASP A 788 -3.77 -5.86 -20.03
N GLU A 789 -2.55 -5.91 -20.63
CA GLU A 789 -1.68 -4.71 -20.81
C GLU A 789 -2.29 -3.65 -21.75
N SER A 790 -3.12 -4.02 -22.72
CA SER A 790 -3.82 -3.05 -23.60
C SER A 790 -5.08 -2.46 -22.96
N GLN A 791 -5.76 -3.23 -22.10
CA GLN A 791 -6.79 -2.68 -21.22
C GLN A 791 -6.17 -1.86 -20.09
N ALA A 792 -4.92 -2.12 -19.70
CA ALA A 792 -4.18 -1.27 -18.78
C ALA A 792 -3.80 0.07 -19.41
N GLU A 793 -3.72 0.21 -20.74
CA GLU A 793 -3.62 1.53 -21.40
C GLU A 793 -4.96 2.29 -21.35
N GLN A 794 -6.08 1.64 -21.67
CA GLN A 794 -7.41 2.26 -21.52
C GLN A 794 -7.81 2.48 -20.05
N LEU A 795 -7.37 1.63 -19.12
CA LEU A 795 -7.52 1.82 -17.68
C LEU A 795 -6.51 2.82 -17.12
N ARG A 796 -5.31 2.94 -17.68
CA ARG A 796 -4.40 4.06 -17.38
C ARG A 796 -5.06 5.37 -17.80
N ASP A 797 -5.77 5.42 -18.92
CA ASP A 797 -6.57 6.59 -19.30
C ASP A 797 -7.73 6.84 -18.28
N LEU A 798 -8.33 5.78 -17.72
CA LEU A 798 -9.36 5.88 -16.66
C LEU A 798 -8.81 6.22 -15.26
N GLU A 799 -7.60 5.79 -14.88
CA GLU A 799 -6.87 6.11 -13.64
C GLU A 799 -6.17 7.49 -13.71
N LEU A 800 -5.69 7.87 -14.90
CA LEU A 800 -5.19 9.21 -15.19
C LEU A 800 -6.29 10.26 -15.02
N LEU A 801 -7.54 9.91 -15.34
CA LEU A 801 -8.72 10.78 -15.26
C LEU A 801 -9.74 10.36 -14.17
N GLY A 802 -9.32 9.57 -13.17
CA GLY A 802 -10.21 9.04 -12.13
C GLY A 802 -10.20 9.88 -10.85
N ALA A 803 -11.35 10.45 -10.47
CA ALA A 803 -11.57 11.09 -9.17
C ALA A 803 -12.19 10.09 -8.19
N GLY A 804 -11.36 9.36 -7.46
CA GLY A 804 -11.81 8.59 -6.29
C GLY A 804 -11.89 9.53 -5.08
N ASN A 805 -13.08 9.71 -4.52
CA ASN A 805 -13.24 10.45 -3.28
C ASN A 805 -12.53 9.65 -2.17
N LEU A 806 -11.39 10.13 -1.65
CA LEU A 806 -10.51 9.42 -0.68
C LEU A 806 -11.15 9.22 0.71
N GLY A 807 -12.48 9.18 0.78
CA GLY A 807 -13.26 9.17 2.01
C GLY A 807 -13.26 10.52 2.73
N PHE A 808 -13.06 11.63 2.03
CA PHE A 808 -13.07 12.99 2.60
C PHE A 808 -14.31 13.76 2.15
N HIS A 809 -14.88 14.58 3.03
CA HIS A 809 -16.05 15.38 2.71
C HIS A 809 -16.02 16.74 3.42
N PRO A 810 -16.74 17.75 2.91
CA PRO A 810 -16.99 18.99 3.64
C PRO A 810 -17.51 18.75 5.06
N CYS A 811 -16.90 19.37 6.07
CA CYS A 811 -17.37 19.32 7.46
C CYS A 811 -17.35 20.68 8.15
N VAL A 812 -18.14 21.60 7.60
CA VAL A 812 -18.17 23.00 8.02
C VAL A 812 -19.25 23.32 9.04
N LYS A 813 -19.90 22.29 9.62
CA LYS A 813 -20.92 22.48 10.65
C LYS A 813 -20.29 23.09 11.92
N PRO A 814 -20.86 24.17 12.49
CA PRO A 814 -20.39 24.72 13.75
C PRO A 814 -20.39 23.68 14.88
N THR A 815 -19.53 23.84 15.88
CA THR A 815 -19.57 23.01 17.09
C THR A 815 -20.79 23.36 17.97
N SER A 816 -21.13 22.49 18.93
CA SER A 816 -22.20 22.76 19.90
C SER A 816 -21.98 24.00 20.77
N ARG A 817 -20.74 24.51 20.84
CA ARG A 817 -20.40 25.74 21.57
C ARG A 817 -20.61 27.00 20.73
N TYR A 818 -20.85 26.86 19.43
CA TYR A 818 -21.07 28.00 18.53
C TYR A 818 -22.45 28.61 18.78
N LYS A 819 -22.46 29.84 19.26
CA LYS A 819 -23.69 30.64 19.42
C LYS A 819 -23.98 31.37 18.11
N GLU A 820 -25.25 31.60 17.82
CA GLU A 820 -25.64 32.46 16.70
C GLU A 820 -25.16 33.91 16.93
N ALA A 821 -25.00 34.67 15.86
CA ALA A 821 -24.66 36.08 15.95
C ALA A 821 -25.77 36.86 16.65
N GLN A 822 -25.38 37.74 17.58
CA GLN A 822 -26.31 38.69 18.19
C GLN A 822 -26.41 39.94 17.33
N GLU A 823 -27.52 40.67 17.47
CA GLU A 823 -27.66 41.96 16.81
C GLU A 823 -26.61 42.94 17.35
N SER A 824 -25.89 43.59 16.44
CA SER A 824 -24.88 44.59 16.76
C SER A 824 -25.17 45.87 15.98
N ASN A 825 -25.15 47.00 16.69
CA ASN A 825 -25.26 48.34 16.10
C ASN A 825 -23.90 48.91 15.67
N ARG A 826 -22.85 48.07 15.65
CA ARG A 826 -21.49 48.39 15.17
C ARG A 826 -21.30 47.84 13.76
N TYR A 827 -20.74 48.65 12.86
CA TYR A 827 -20.67 48.32 11.43
C TYR A 827 -19.24 48.26 10.91
N ILE A 828 -18.95 47.26 10.07
CA ILE A 828 -17.70 47.17 9.31
C ILE A 828 -18.02 47.37 7.82
N THR A 829 -17.43 48.41 7.22
CA THR A 829 -17.43 48.60 5.77
C THR A 829 -16.09 48.15 5.20
N VAL A 830 -16.11 47.37 4.12
CA VAL A 830 -14.90 46.77 3.54
C VAL A 830 -14.71 47.21 2.10
N ARG A 831 -13.47 47.54 1.73
CA ARG A 831 -13.03 47.59 0.33
C ARG A 831 -12.21 46.36 0.00
N SER A 832 -12.70 45.54 -0.93
CA SER A 832 -12.06 44.31 -1.36
C SER A 832 -11.20 44.54 -2.59
N ASN A 833 -9.89 44.32 -2.46
CA ASN A 833 -8.89 44.62 -3.47
C ASN A 833 -8.26 43.35 -4.09
N GLY A 834 -7.80 43.48 -5.33
CA GLY A 834 -7.14 42.40 -6.08
C GLY A 834 -8.02 41.77 -7.15
N GLY A 835 -7.52 40.72 -7.81
CA GLY A 835 -8.31 39.94 -8.78
C GLY A 835 -9.36 39.06 -8.09
N LEU A 836 -10.26 38.43 -8.88
CA LEU A 836 -11.39 37.64 -8.38
C LEU A 836 -11.06 36.77 -7.16
N ASN A 837 -10.04 35.92 -7.29
CA ASN A 837 -9.69 34.96 -6.24
C ASN A 837 -9.13 35.65 -4.97
N GLN A 838 -8.42 36.77 -5.13
CA GLN A 838 -7.98 37.57 -3.97
C GLN A 838 -9.18 38.22 -3.27
N MET A 839 -10.13 38.76 -4.04
CA MET A 839 -11.37 39.32 -3.47
C MET A 839 -12.13 38.26 -2.68
N ARG A 840 -12.31 37.04 -3.23
CA ARG A 840 -12.97 35.93 -2.53
C ARG A 840 -12.30 35.60 -1.18
N THR A 841 -10.99 35.44 -1.18
CA THR A 841 -10.24 35.16 0.06
C THR A 841 -10.32 36.32 1.06
N GLY A 842 -10.25 37.57 0.60
CA GLY A 842 -10.34 38.74 1.45
C GLY A 842 -11.73 38.97 2.05
N ILE A 843 -12.79 38.77 1.26
CA ILE A 843 -14.18 38.85 1.73
C ILE A 843 -14.43 37.78 2.79
N CYS A 844 -13.95 36.55 2.55
CA CYS A 844 -13.99 35.46 3.52
C CYS A 844 -13.29 35.81 4.84
N ASP A 845 -12.09 36.41 4.79
CA ASP A 845 -11.41 36.90 5.99
C ASP A 845 -12.26 37.93 6.74
N MET A 846 -12.91 38.85 6.02
CA MET A 846 -13.70 39.92 6.63
C MET A 846 -15.01 39.43 7.26
N VAL A 847 -15.62 38.36 6.74
CA VAL A 847 -16.74 37.68 7.42
C VAL A 847 -16.29 37.17 8.79
N ALA A 848 -15.15 36.48 8.85
CA ALA A 848 -14.61 35.99 10.11
C ALA A 848 -14.19 37.13 11.06
N VAL A 849 -13.59 38.21 10.56
CA VAL A 849 -13.25 39.39 11.37
C VAL A 849 -14.49 40.07 11.94
N ALA A 850 -15.56 40.24 11.14
CA ALA A 850 -16.83 40.78 11.63
C ALA A 850 -17.41 39.93 12.75
N ARG A 851 -17.29 38.59 12.64
CA ARG A 851 -17.69 37.67 13.72
C ARG A 851 -16.85 37.86 14.98
N ILE A 852 -15.53 37.89 14.86
CA ILE A 852 -14.61 38.06 16.00
C ILE A 852 -14.89 39.39 16.71
N MET A 853 -15.07 40.48 15.94
CA MET A 853 -15.30 41.82 16.47
C MET A 853 -16.75 42.09 16.91
N ASN A 854 -17.66 41.11 16.77
CA ASN A 854 -19.10 41.21 17.06
C ASN A 854 -19.76 42.40 16.34
N ALA A 855 -19.57 42.49 15.02
CA ALA A 855 -20.05 43.58 14.19
C ALA A 855 -20.96 43.13 13.05
N THR A 856 -21.81 44.03 12.60
CA THR A 856 -22.60 43.90 11.38
C THR A 856 -21.71 44.22 10.17
N LEU A 857 -21.62 43.30 9.21
CA LEU A 857 -20.84 43.48 7.99
C LEU A 857 -21.71 44.17 6.93
N VAL A 858 -21.23 45.28 6.37
CA VAL A 858 -21.82 45.86 5.16
C VAL A 858 -21.22 45.15 3.96
N ILE A 859 -22.03 44.87 2.93
CA ILE A 859 -21.57 44.21 1.70
C ILE A 859 -20.25 44.86 1.21
N PRO A 860 -19.19 44.07 1.00
CA PRO A 860 -17.91 44.61 0.56
C PRO A 860 -18.00 45.32 -0.78
N GLN A 861 -17.41 46.51 -0.85
CA GLN A 861 -17.23 47.25 -2.10
C GLN A 861 -16.02 46.69 -2.84
N LEU A 862 -16.21 46.27 -4.09
CA LEU A 862 -15.12 45.76 -4.92
C LEU A 862 -14.27 46.92 -5.47
N ASP A 863 -12.94 46.75 -5.45
CA ASP A 863 -12.00 47.77 -5.89
C ASP A 863 -11.96 47.91 -7.42
N LYS A 864 -12.50 49.03 -7.90
CA LYS A 864 -12.55 49.40 -9.33
C LYS A 864 -11.25 50.04 -9.84
N LYS A 865 -10.28 50.34 -8.96
CA LYS A 865 -9.02 51.02 -9.30
C LYS A 865 -7.84 50.07 -9.47
N SER A 866 -8.09 48.76 -9.49
CA SER A 866 -7.07 47.73 -9.64
C SER A 866 -6.50 47.68 -11.08
N PHE A 867 -5.41 46.92 -11.27
CA PHE A 867 -4.73 46.73 -12.56
C PHE A 867 -5.70 46.31 -13.70
N TRP A 868 -6.72 45.53 -13.37
CA TRP A 868 -7.70 44.96 -14.32
C TRP A 868 -8.84 45.92 -14.70
N ARG A 869 -8.96 47.09 -14.03
CA ARG A 869 -9.97 48.14 -14.29
C ARG A 869 -11.41 47.63 -14.44
N ASP A 870 -11.76 46.58 -13.72
CA ASP A 870 -13.10 45.97 -13.75
C ASP A 870 -14.12 46.85 -13.01
N SER A 871 -15.23 47.17 -13.66
CA SER A 871 -16.27 48.05 -13.12
C SER A 871 -17.36 47.32 -12.33
N SER A 872 -17.28 45.98 -12.27
CA SER A 872 -18.26 45.09 -11.62
C SER A 872 -18.50 45.46 -10.15
N LYS A 873 -19.75 45.36 -9.72
CA LYS A 873 -20.19 45.45 -8.33
C LYS A 873 -20.23 44.05 -7.70
N PHE A 874 -20.48 43.97 -6.39
CA PHE A 874 -20.59 42.69 -5.68
C PHE A 874 -21.64 41.77 -6.32
N SER A 875 -22.85 42.29 -6.58
CA SER A 875 -23.97 41.55 -7.17
C SER A 875 -23.75 41.09 -8.61
N ASP A 876 -22.81 41.71 -9.33
CA ASP A 876 -22.49 41.30 -10.71
C ASP A 876 -21.66 40.01 -10.72
N ILE A 877 -20.87 39.77 -9.66
CA ILE A 877 -19.96 38.62 -9.54
C ILE A 877 -20.52 37.54 -8.62
N PHE A 878 -21.13 37.92 -7.49
CA PHE A 878 -21.62 37.02 -6.47
C PHE A 878 -23.13 37.15 -6.30
N ASP A 879 -23.79 36.05 -5.94
CA ASP A 879 -25.19 36.09 -5.55
C ASP A 879 -25.35 36.79 -4.19
N GLU A 880 -25.74 38.07 -4.24
CA GLU A 880 -25.89 38.93 -3.08
C GLU A 880 -26.90 38.39 -2.05
N LEU A 881 -28.05 37.90 -2.52
CA LEU A 881 -29.12 37.43 -1.64
C LEU A 881 -28.70 36.13 -0.96
N HIS A 882 -28.09 35.22 -1.72
CA HIS A 882 -27.52 33.99 -1.18
C HIS A 882 -26.41 34.28 -0.16
N PHE A 883 -25.53 35.24 -0.43
CA PHE A 883 -24.46 35.61 0.50
C PHE A 883 -25.00 36.08 1.86
N ILE A 884 -26.04 36.92 1.87
CA ILE A 884 -26.70 37.39 3.10
C ILE A 884 -27.38 36.22 3.83
N THR A 885 -28.20 35.45 3.12
CA THR A 885 -29.02 34.39 3.72
C THR A 885 -28.19 33.21 4.22
N ALA A 886 -27.14 32.81 3.49
CA ALA A 886 -26.26 31.71 3.87
C ALA A 886 -25.47 31.98 5.16
N LEU A 887 -25.19 33.25 5.48
CA LEU A 887 -24.40 33.67 6.64
C LEU A 887 -25.24 34.29 7.76
N GLN A 888 -26.57 34.38 7.63
CA GLN A 888 -27.44 35.11 8.56
C GLN A 888 -27.31 34.68 10.04
N LYS A 889 -27.01 33.38 10.28
CA LYS A 889 -26.80 32.84 11.63
C LYS A 889 -25.39 33.08 12.17
N ASP A 890 -24.43 33.31 11.28
CA ASP A 890 -23.02 33.45 11.58
C ASP A 890 -22.59 34.89 11.79
N VAL A 891 -23.06 35.81 10.93
CA VAL A 891 -22.76 37.24 10.94
C VAL A 891 -23.96 37.97 10.34
N ARG A 892 -24.41 39.07 10.97
CA ARG A 892 -25.42 39.94 10.36
C ARG A 892 -24.79 40.71 9.20
N ILE A 893 -25.39 40.57 8.01
CA ILE A 893 -24.94 41.26 6.80
C ILE A 893 -26.05 42.19 6.31
N VAL A 894 -25.69 43.44 6.01
CA VAL A 894 -26.60 44.45 5.44
C VAL A 894 -26.09 44.92 4.09
N LYS A 895 -27.01 45.25 3.19
CA LYS A 895 -26.68 45.69 1.82
C LYS A 895 -25.92 47.00 1.80
N GLU A 896 -26.43 47.96 2.55
CA GLU A 896 -25.89 49.31 2.63
C GLU A 896 -25.78 49.73 4.10
N LEU A 897 -24.91 50.69 4.36
CA LEU A 897 -24.82 51.30 5.69
C LEU A 897 -26.11 52.12 5.94
N PRO A 898 -26.71 52.09 7.14
CA PRO A 898 -27.86 52.94 7.46
C PRO A 898 -27.56 54.41 7.17
N LYS A 899 -28.52 55.13 6.58
CA LYS A 899 -28.34 56.51 6.10
C LYS A 899 -27.90 57.46 7.21
N GLU A 900 -28.36 57.20 8.44
CA GLU A 900 -28.03 57.96 9.64
C GLU A 900 -26.55 57.83 10.05
N LEU A 901 -25.86 56.79 9.56
CA LEU A 901 -24.46 56.50 9.87
C LEU A 901 -23.48 56.90 8.76
N GLU A 902 -23.97 57.39 7.61
CA GLU A 902 -23.09 57.78 6.49
C GLU A 902 -22.19 58.98 6.84
N SER A 903 -22.70 59.92 7.65
CA SER A 903 -22.02 61.15 8.07
C SER A 903 -21.26 61.02 9.40
N VAL A 904 -21.37 59.88 10.10
CA VAL A 904 -20.73 59.65 11.40
C VAL A 904 -19.21 59.43 11.26
N PRO A 905 -18.37 59.91 12.20
CA PRO A 905 -16.94 59.62 12.23
C PRO A 905 -16.66 58.12 12.17
N ARG A 906 -15.71 57.72 11.31
CA ARG A 906 -15.36 56.31 11.10
C ARG A 906 -13.88 56.04 11.34
N ALA A 907 -13.57 54.95 12.03
CA ALA A 907 -12.20 54.50 12.19
C ALA A 907 -11.71 53.89 10.87
N ARG A 908 -10.80 54.58 10.18
CA ARG A 908 -10.16 54.04 8.98
C ARG A 908 -9.02 53.11 9.38
N LYS A 909 -9.13 51.82 9.05
CA LYS A 909 -8.13 50.82 9.45
C LYS A 909 -7.55 50.04 8.28
N HIS A 910 -6.24 49.84 8.38
CA HIS A 910 -5.47 48.86 7.62
C HIS A 910 -5.06 47.76 8.60
N PHE A 911 -5.91 46.74 8.74
CA PHE A 911 -5.60 45.65 9.66
C PHE A 911 -4.29 44.98 9.30
N THR A 912 -3.53 44.58 10.32
CA THR A 912 -2.24 43.91 10.11
C THR A 912 -2.46 42.58 9.40
N SER A 913 -1.60 42.28 8.41
CA SER A 913 -1.71 41.05 7.63
C SER A 913 -1.38 39.81 8.47
N TRP A 914 -2.10 38.72 8.23
CA TRP A 914 -1.99 37.44 8.94
C TRP A 914 -2.15 37.53 10.47
N SER A 915 -3.02 38.43 10.94
CA SER A 915 -3.28 38.60 12.37
C SER A 915 -4.06 37.44 12.98
N GLY A 916 -3.72 37.09 14.22
CA GLY A 916 -4.45 36.10 15.03
C GLY A 916 -5.65 36.69 15.77
N LEU A 917 -6.33 35.85 16.55
CA LEU A 917 -7.56 36.22 17.28
C LEU A 917 -7.33 37.41 18.24
N SER A 918 -6.26 37.38 19.03
CA SER A 918 -5.96 38.40 20.05
C SER A 918 -5.88 39.81 19.47
N TYR A 919 -5.31 39.96 18.28
CA TYR A 919 -5.22 41.26 17.60
C TYR A 919 -6.60 41.85 17.34
N TYR A 920 -7.56 41.06 16.88
CA TYR A 920 -8.91 41.54 16.57
C TYR A 920 -9.77 41.73 17.84
N GLU A 921 -9.51 40.94 18.88
CA GLU A 921 -10.05 41.19 20.22
C GLU A 921 -9.57 42.53 20.78
N GLU A 922 -8.27 42.83 20.66
CA GLU A 922 -7.72 44.15 21.02
C GLU A 922 -8.39 45.25 20.19
N MET A 923 -8.55 45.09 18.87
CA MET A 923 -9.18 46.10 18.01
C MET A 923 -10.65 46.41 18.37
N LYS A 924 -11.31 45.64 19.25
CA LYS A 924 -12.66 45.98 19.76
C LYS A 924 -12.69 47.30 20.53
N HIS A 925 -11.56 47.79 21.08
CA HIS A 925 -11.51 49.12 21.72
C HIS A 925 -11.98 50.24 20.78
N LEU A 926 -11.86 50.07 19.46
CA LEU A 926 -12.33 51.04 18.48
C LEU A 926 -13.85 51.27 18.55
N TRP A 927 -14.60 50.33 19.13
CA TRP A 927 -16.04 50.46 19.34
C TRP A 927 -16.44 51.39 20.47
N GLU A 928 -15.48 51.85 21.29
CA GLU A 928 -15.68 52.88 22.31
C GLU A 928 -15.85 54.25 21.66
N ASP A 929 -15.05 54.54 20.61
CA ASP A 929 -15.00 55.86 19.96
C ASP A 929 -15.76 55.91 18.62
N PHE A 930 -15.97 54.77 17.96
CA PHE A 930 -16.53 54.73 16.60
C PHE A 930 -17.64 53.70 16.46
N GLN A 931 -18.72 54.10 15.78
CA GLN A 931 -19.80 53.17 15.41
C GLN A 931 -19.53 52.43 14.09
N VAL A 932 -18.64 52.97 13.25
CA VAL A 932 -18.29 52.43 11.93
C VAL A 932 -16.78 52.28 11.80
N ILE A 933 -16.30 51.07 11.49
CA ILE A 933 -14.90 50.81 11.10
C ILE A 933 -14.85 50.61 9.59
N ASN A 934 -14.04 51.42 8.92
CA ASN A 934 -13.81 51.33 7.49
C ASN A 934 -12.48 50.63 7.18
N VAL A 935 -12.57 49.42 6.67
CA VAL A 935 -11.45 48.57 6.29
C VAL A 935 -11.08 48.84 4.84
N VAL A 936 -9.90 49.43 4.65
CA VAL A 936 -9.46 49.93 3.35
C VAL A 936 -8.93 48.81 2.44
N LYS A 937 -8.53 47.67 3.02
CA LYS A 937 -8.01 46.50 2.30
C LYS A 937 -8.39 45.19 2.99
N SER A 938 -8.78 44.19 2.22
CA SER A 938 -9.25 42.89 2.74
C SER A 938 -8.27 41.73 2.57
N ASP A 939 -7.19 41.90 1.82
CA ASP A 939 -6.28 40.79 1.44
C ASP A 939 -5.41 40.28 2.60
N SER A 940 -5.39 38.96 2.84
CA SER A 940 -4.48 38.29 3.79
C SER A 940 -4.52 38.89 5.21
N ARG A 941 -5.71 39.06 5.80
CA ARG A 941 -5.89 39.75 7.09
C ARG A 941 -5.91 38.81 8.28
N LEU A 942 -6.27 37.54 8.08
CA LEU A 942 -6.26 36.51 9.11
C LEU A 942 -5.10 35.54 8.97
N ALA A 943 -4.60 35.03 10.10
CA ALA A 943 -3.62 33.95 10.11
C ALA A 943 -4.16 32.70 9.39
N ASN A 944 -3.28 31.95 8.73
CA ASN A 944 -3.68 30.70 8.06
C ASN A 944 -3.90 29.58 9.08
N ASN A 945 -3.08 29.53 10.12
CA ASN A 945 -3.14 28.55 11.20
C ASN A 945 -3.39 29.18 12.58
N GLY A 946 -3.82 28.36 13.54
CA GLY A 946 -3.93 28.74 14.95
C GLY A 946 -5.16 29.60 15.31
N LEU A 947 -6.14 29.72 14.42
CA LEU A 947 -7.45 30.31 14.74
C LEU A 947 -8.40 29.25 15.34
N PRO A 948 -9.40 29.65 16.15
CA PRO A 948 -10.39 28.71 16.69
C PRO A 948 -11.11 27.93 15.58
N LEU A 949 -11.46 26.67 15.87
CA LEU A 949 -12.08 25.75 14.91
C LEU A 949 -13.32 26.35 14.23
N ASP A 950 -14.23 26.95 15.00
CA ASP A 950 -15.46 27.52 14.46
C ASP A 950 -15.24 28.78 13.60
N ILE A 951 -14.16 29.52 13.86
CA ILE A 951 -13.75 30.65 13.00
C ILE A 951 -13.21 30.13 11.67
N GLN A 952 -12.40 29.08 11.69
CA GLN A 952 -11.93 28.42 10.47
C GLN A 952 -13.10 27.83 9.68
N ARG A 953 -14.04 27.13 10.34
CA ARG A 953 -15.25 26.60 9.71
C ARG A 953 -16.15 27.69 9.11
N LEU A 954 -16.27 28.84 9.78
CA LEU A 954 -16.95 30.02 9.22
C LEU A 954 -16.28 30.51 7.94
N ARG A 955 -14.93 30.57 7.90
CA ARG A 955 -14.20 30.90 6.66
C ARG A 955 -14.53 29.91 5.54
N CYS A 956 -14.60 28.60 5.84
CA CYS A 956 -15.01 27.60 4.85
C CYS A 956 -16.42 27.86 4.31
N ARG A 957 -17.40 28.14 5.21
CA ARG A 957 -18.78 28.45 4.82
C ARG A 957 -18.85 29.71 3.97
N ALA A 958 -18.16 30.77 4.39
CA ALA A 958 -18.11 32.02 3.64
C ALA A 958 -17.54 31.81 2.23
N LEU A 959 -16.44 31.07 2.09
CA LEU A 959 -15.74 30.92 0.82
C LEU A 959 -16.40 29.94 -0.17
N TYR A 960 -16.80 28.76 0.31
CA TYR A 960 -17.25 27.65 -0.55
C TYR A 960 -18.77 27.54 -0.63
N HIS A 961 -19.52 28.11 0.32
CA HIS A 961 -20.99 28.09 0.30
C HIS A 961 -21.60 29.46 0.05
N ALA A 962 -21.19 30.51 0.77
CA ALA A 962 -21.85 31.82 0.71
C ALA A 962 -21.41 32.67 -0.49
N LEU A 963 -20.13 32.64 -0.87
CA LEU A 963 -19.60 33.31 -2.06
C LEU A 963 -19.85 32.52 -3.34
N HIS A 964 -21.12 32.21 -3.59
CA HIS A 964 -21.61 31.63 -4.84
C HIS A 964 -21.56 32.69 -5.94
N PHE A 965 -21.24 32.30 -7.18
CA PHE A 965 -21.23 33.27 -8.27
C PHE A 965 -22.66 33.70 -8.62
N SER A 966 -22.78 34.85 -9.29
CA SER A 966 -24.08 35.37 -9.72
C SER A 966 -24.77 34.38 -10.67
N PRO A 967 -26.11 34.32 -10.70
CA PRO A 967 -26.85 33.36 -11.53
C PRO A 967 -26.44 33.33 -13.02
N PRO A 968 -26.12 34.47 -13.68
CA PRO A 968 -25.63 34.44 -15.07
C PRO A 968 -24.30 33.69 -15.23
N ILE A 969 -23.36 33.87 -14.30
CA ILE A 969 -22.04 33.22 -14.33
C ILE A 969 -22.19 31.71 -14.07
N GLU A 970 -22.96 31.34 -13.04
CA GLU A 970 -23.21 29.93 -12.71
C GLU A 970 -23.91 29.18 -13.84
N SER A 971 -24.92 29.80 -14.46
CA SER A 971 -25.68 29.22 -15.56
C SER A 971 -24.79 28.96 -16.78
N LEU A 972 -23.98 29.95 -17.20
CA LEU A 972 -23.08 29.77 -18.32
C LEU A 972 -21.93 28.81 -17.99
N GLY A 973 -21.34 28.90 -16.81
CA GLY A 973 -20.28 28.00 -16.35
C GLY A 973 -20.71 26.54 -16.38
N LYS A 974 -21.91 26.23 -15.88
CA LYS A 974 -22.49 24.87 -15.95
C LYS A 974 -22.72 24.40 -17.38
N LYS A 975 -23.30 25.25 -18.24
CA LYS A 975 -23.47 24.94 -19.68
C LYS A 975 -22.13 24.66 -20.37
N MET A 976 -21.08 25.41 -20.04
CA MET A 976 -19.73 25.19 -20.59
C MET A 976 -19.17 23.82 -20.16
N VAL A 977 -19.33 23.45 -18.88
CA VAL A 977 -18.94 22.12 -18.37
C VAL A 977 -19.71 21.01 -19.06
N GLU A 978 -21.04 21.15 -19.21
CA GLU A 978 -21.88 20.19 -19.93
C GLU A 978 -21.44 20.03 -21.39
N ARG A 979 -21.15 21.13 -22.08
CA ARG A 979 -20.63 21.10 -23.46
C ARG A 979 -19.29 20.40 -23.55
N LEU A 980 -18.36 20.67 -22.63
CA LEU A 980 -17.07 19.99 -22.60
C LEU A 980 -17.22 18.48 -22.35
N ARG A 981 -18.06 18.08 -21.38
CA ARG A 981 -18.35 16.66 -21.09
C ARG A 981 -19.07 15.96 -22.24
N SER A 982 -19.94 16.67 -22.97
CA SER A 982 -20.66 16.09 -24.12
C SER A 982 -19.76 15.77 -25.33
N ARG A 983 -18.58 16.41 -25.44
CA ARG A 983 -17.65 16.18 -26.56
C ARG A 983 -16.86 14.88 -26.41
N GLU A 984 -16.20 14.68 -25.27
CA GLU A 984 -15.22 13.58 -25.07
C GLU A 984 -15.36 12.88 -23.70
N GLY A 985 -16.42 13.17 -22.93
CA GLY A 985 -16.67 12.59 -21.61
C GLY A 985 -15.83 13.18 -20.47
N LYS A 986 -14.52 13.33 -20.67
CA LYS A 986 -13.56 13.84 -19.66
C LYS A 986 -12.60 14.89 -20.25
N TYR A 987 -12.09 15.80 -19.41
CA TYR A 987 -11.15 16.83 -19.83
C TYR A 987 -10.18 17.30 -18.73
N ILE A 988 -9.02 17.80 -19.17
CA ILE A 988 -8.06 18.51 -18.30
C ILE A 988 -8.36 20.01 -18.36
N ALA A 989 -8.50 20.67 -17.22
CA ALA A 989 -8.40 22.12 -17.15
C ALA A 989 -6.97 22.53 -16.83
N LEU A 990 -6.32 23.19 -17.80
CA LEU A 990 -4.95 23.70 -17.68
C LEU A 990 -4.98 25.20 -17.44
N HIS A 991 -4.60 25.62 -16.23
CA HIS A 991 -4.35 27.02 -15.91
C HIS A 991 -2.94 27.42 -16.38
N LEU A 992 -2.86 27.87 -17.64
CA LEU A 992 -1.63 28.24 -18.33
C LEU A 992 -1.29 29.71 -18.06
N ARG A 993 -0.53 29.99 -16.99
CA ARG A 993 -0.20 31.35 -16.55
C ARG A 993 1.02 31.95 -17.29
N TYR A 994 1.10 31.71 -18.60
CA TYR A 994 2.13 32.28 -19.49
C TYR A 994 1.64 33.58 -20.10
N GLU A 995 1.27 34.53 -19.24
CA GLU A 995 0.66 35.82 -19.59
C GLU A 995 1.65 36.96 -19.37
N LYS A 996 1.53 38.02 -20.17
CA LYS A 996 2.50 39.12 -20.23
C LYS A 996 2.75 39.78 -18.87
N ASP A 997 1.68 40.01 -18.10
CA ASP A 997 1.75 40.60 -16.76
C ASP A 997 2.49 39.69 -15.77
N MET A 998 2.24 38.38 -15.83
CA MET A 998 2.87 37.39 -14.96
C MET A 998 4.36 37.26 -15.25
N LEU A 999 4.75 37.19 -16.52
CA LEU A 999 6.14 37.10 -16.95
C LEU A 999 6.91 38.39 -16.61
N ALA A 1000 6.30 39.56 -16.82
CA ALA A 1000 6.87 40.84 -16.38
C ALA A 1000 7.05 40.90 -14.86
N PHE A 1001 6.06 40.44 -14.08
CA PHE A 1001 6.10 40.45 -12.62
C PHE A 1001 7.17 39.51 -12.04
N THR A 1002 7.29 38.30 -12.60
CA THR A 1002 8.30 37.30 -12.17
C THR A 1002 9.69 37.55 -12.75
N GLY A 1003 9.81 38.36 -13.79
CA GLY A 1003 11.09 38.59 -14.46
C GLY A 1003 11.57 37.42 -15.29
N CYS A 1004 10.68 36.51 -15.69
CA CYS A 1004 11.02 35.31 -16.44
C CYS A 1004 11.05 35.59 -17.94
N THR A 1005 12.22 35.39 -18.56
CA THR A 1005 12.48 35.67 -19.97
C THR A 1005 12.88 34.43 -20.78
N TYR A 1006 12.91 33.25 -20.16
CA TYR A 1006 13.20 32.00 -20.86
C TYR A 1006 12.11 31.68 -21.90
N GLY A 1007 12.54 31.40 -23.14
CA GLY A 1007 11.66 31.20 -24.30
C GLY A 1007 11.18 32.49 -24.98
N LEU A 1008 11.64 33.67 -24.53
CA LEU A 1008 11.34 34.96 -25.15
C LEU A 1008 12.49 35.43 -26.06
N THR A 1009 12.15 36.27 -27.03
CA THR A 1009 13.15 37.03 -27.81
C THR A 1009 13.70 38.20 -26.99
N ASP A 1010 14.86 38.73 -27.36
CA ASP A 1010 15.47 39.89 -26.67
C ASP A 1010 14.53 41.11 -26.66
N GLY A 1011 13.79 41.35 -27.75
CA GLY A 1011 12.82 42.44 -27.82
C GLY A 1011 11.63 42.27 -26.87
N GLU A 1012 11.14 41.04 -26.70
CA GLU A 1012 10.06 40.73 -25.75
C GLU A 1012 10.55 40.79 -24.31
N ALA A 1013 11.75 40.29 -24.02
CA ALA A 1013 12.37 40.40 -22.71
C ALA A 1013 12.52 41.87 -22.29
N GLU A 1014 12.93 42.73 -23.23
CA GLU A 1014 13.03 44.18 -23.02
C GLU A 1014 11.66 44.83 -22.79
N GLU A 1015 10.63 44.45 -23.56
CA GLU A 1015 9.27 44.91 -23.36
C GLU A 1015 8.75 44.59 -21.94
N LEU A 1016 8.99 43.36 -21.47
CA LEU A 1016 8.62 42.94 -20.11
C LEU A 1016 9.39 43.71 -19.03
N ARG A 1017 10.67 44.04 -19.28
CA ARG A 1017 11.49 44.85 -18.39
C ARG A 1017 10.93 46.27 -18.27
N LEU A 1018 10.64 46.93 -19.40
CA LEU A 1018 10.06 48.28 -19.42
C LEU A 1018 8.68 48.30 -18.73
N MET A 1019 7.84 47.28 -18.95
CA MET A 1019 6.57 47.15 -18.24
C MET A 1019 6.78 47.07 -16.72
N ARG A 1020 7.72 46.23 -16.26
CA ARG A 1020 8.03 46.09 -14.83
C ARG A 1020 8.55 47.40 -14.24
N GLU A 1021 9.37 48.16 -14.96
CA GLU A 1021 9.89 49.47 -14.54
C GLU A 1021 8.77 50.51 -14.39
N ASN A 1022 7.89 50.62 -15.38
CA ASN A 1022 6.81 51.60 -15.42
C ASN A 1022 5.69 51.37 -14.38
N ILE A 1023 5.57 50.17 -13.81
CA ILE A 1023 4.53 49.86 -12.81
C ILE A 1023 4.99 50.24 -11.39
N ASN A 1024 4.66 51.45 -10.93
CA ASN A 1024 5.15 52.01 -9.65
C ASN A 1024 4.91 51.16 -8.39
N HIS A 1025 3.90 50.30 -8.35
CA HIS A 1025 3.55 49.53 -7.15
C HIS A 1025 4.27 48.17 -7.04
N TRP A 1026 5.01 47.75 -8.07
CA TRP A 1026 5.88 46.56 -8.01
C TRP A 1026 7.23 46.95 -7.40
N LYS A 1027 7.55 46.37 -6.23
CA LYS A 1027 8.71 46.79 -5.43
C LYS A 1027 10.05 46.28 -5.97
N VAL A 1028 10.05 45.12 -6.62
CA VAL A 1028 11.27 44.50 -7.16
C VAL A 1028 11.32 44.79 -8.66
N LYS A 1029 12.36 45.50 -9.10
CA LYS A 1029 12.51 45.95 -10.50
C LYS A 1029 13.61 45.20 -11.24
N ASN A 1030 14.74 44.98 -10.57
CA ASN A 1030 15.84 44.19 -11.09
C ASN A 1030 15.68 42.73 -10.63
N ILE A 1031 15.57 41.80 -11.58
CA ILE A 1031 15.32 40.37 -11.33
C ILE A 1031 16.18 39.56 -12.29
N ASN A 1032 16.93 38.60 -11.76
CA ASN A 1032 17.68 37.64 -12.56
C ASN A 1032 16.76 36.52 -13.05
N SER A 1033 16.42 36.51 -14.35
CA SER A 1033 15.53 35.51 -14.92
C SER A 1033 16.04 34.07 -14.75
N THR A 1034 17.35 33.85 -14.87
CA THR A 1034 17.94 32.51 -14.79
C THR A 1034 17.81 31.95 -13.38
N GLU A 1035 18.07 32.78 -12.38
CA GLU A 1035 17.89 32.40 -10.97
C GLU A 1035 16.43 32.09 -10.64
N GLN A 1036 15.49 32.93 -11.12
CA GLN A 1036 14.05 32.68 -10.94
C GLN A 1036 13.61 31.35 -11.56
N ARG A 1037 14.13 31.02 -12.75
CA ARG A 1037 13.83 29.75 -13.42
C ARG A 1037 14.41 28.57 -12.65
N ASN A 1038 15.68 28.63 -12.25
CA ASN A 1038 16.36 27.58 -11.51
C ASN A 1038 15.73 27.32 -10.12
N GLU A 1039 15.12 28.33 -9.51
CA GLU A 1039 14.38 28.21 -8.25
C GLU A 1039 12.90 27.77 -8.45
N GLY A 1040 12.45 27.55 -9.69
CA GLY A 1040 11.07 27.14 -9.99
C GLY A 1040 10.02 28.25 -9.77
N LEU A 1041 10.47 29.51 -9.76
CA LEU A 1041 9.65 30.72 -9.58
C LEU A 1041 9.10 31.26 -10.91
N CYS A 1042 9.49 30.67 -12.05
CA CYS A 1042 8.90 30.97 -13.34
C CYS A 1042 7.70 30.07 -13.67
N PRO A 1043 6.69 30.57 -14.41
CA PRO A 1043 5.71 29.73 -15.08
C PRO A 1043 6.40 28.79 -16.08
N LEU A 1044 5.91 27.55 -16.20
CA LEU A 1044 6.34 26.67 -17.29
C LEU A 1044 5.87 27.24 -18.64
N THR A 1045 6.72 27.15 -19.65
CA THR A 1045 6.39 27.52 -21.04
C THR A 1045 5.34 26.57 -21.63
N PRO A 1046 4.60 26.97 -22.68
CA PRO A 1046 3.66 26.07 -23.36
C PRO A 1046 4.30 24.76 -23.84
N LYS A 1047 5.54 24.81 -24.36
CA LYS A 1047 6.35 23.64 -24.72
C LYS A 1047 6.61 22.72 -23.52
N GLU A 1048 7.12 23.26 -22.42
CA GLU A 1048 7.41 22.50 -21.19
C GLU A 1048 6.15 21.88 -20.60
N VAL A 1049 5.00 22.56 -20.67
CA VAL A 1049 3.70 22.01 -20.24
C VAL A 1049 3.27 20.83 -21.11
N GLY A 1050 3.45 20.92 -22.43
CA GLY A 1050 3.15 19.83 -23.35
C GLY A 1050 3.99 18.58 -23.05
N ILE A 1051 5.29 18.76 -22.87
CA ILE A 1051 6.22 17.68 -22.48
C ILE A 1051 5.83 17.09 -21.13
N PHE A 1052 5.52 17.94 -20.15
CA PHE A 1052 5.12 17.52 -18.81
C PHE A 1052 3.86 16.64 -18.81
N LEU A 1053 2.80 17.07 -19.50
CA LEU A 1053 1.55 16.32 -19.58
C LEU A 1053 1.74 14.99 -20.33
N GLN A 1054 2.50 14.97 -21.42
CA GLN A 1054 2.82 13.74 -22.13
C GLN A 1054 3.64 12.78 -21.24
N ALA A 1055 4.64 13.28 -20.52
CA ALA A 1055 5.47 12.48 -19.62
C ALA A 1055 4.67 11.90 -18.43
N LEU A 1056 3.63 12.61 -17.96
CA LEU A 1056 2.68 12.07 -16.98
C LEU A 1056 1.85 10.91 -17.53
N GLY A 1057 1.77 10.76 -18.85
CA GLY A 1057 1.09 9.66 -19.54
C GLY A 1057 -0.21 10.07 -20.23
N TYR A 1058 -0.54 11.36 -20.33
CA TYR A 1058 -1.74 11.77 -21.06
C TYR A 1058 -1.54 11.64 -22.57
N PRO A 1059 -2.42 10.91 -23.29
CA PRO A 1059 -2.28 10.72 -24.73
C PRO A 1059 -2.59 12.03 -25.49
N PRO A 1060 -2.05 12.22 -26.71
CA PRO A 1060 -2.34 13.40 -27.54
C PRO A 1060 -3.83 13.63 -27.81
N SER A 1061 -4.65 12.58 -27.77
CA SER A 1061 -6.11 12.64 -27.93
C SER A 1061 -6.85 13.32 -26.77
N THR A 1062 -6.16 13.65 -25.67
CA THR A 1062 -6.75 14.27 -24.47
C THR A 1062 -7.31 15.66 -24.76
N LEU A 1063 -8.55 15.90 -24.35
CA LEU A 1063 -9.19 17.21 -24.40
C LEU A 1063 -8.64 18.12 -23.30
N VAL A 1064 -8.05 19.26 -23.67
CA VAL A 1064 -7.47 20.22 -22.71
C VAL A 1064 -8.15 21.59 -22.84
N TYR A 1065 -8.86 21.99 -21.80
CA TYR A 1065 -9.42 23.32 -21.65
C TYR A 1065 -8.36 24.29 -21.11
N ILE A 1066 -8.12 25.40 -21.82
CA ILE A 1066 -7.15 26.41 -21.42
C ILE A 1066 -7.83 27.49 -20.57
N ALA A 1067 -7.59 27.44 -19.26
CA ALA A 1067 -8.03 28.44 -18.30
C ALA A 1067 -6.98 29.56 -18.17
N ALA A 1068 -6.92 30.46 -19.15
CA ALA A 1068 -5.97 31.57 -19.18
C ALA A 1068 -6.57 32.82 -19.86
N GLY A 1069 -5.90 33.96 -19.68
CA GLY A 1069 -6.03 35.11 -20.58
C GLY A 1069 -5.17 34.94 -21.83
N SER A 1070 -4.82 36.06 -22.47
CA SER A 1070 -4.04 36.04 -23.70
C SER A 1070 -2.60 35.54 -23.45
N ILE A 1071 -2.25 34.41 -24.07
CA ILE A 1071 -0.92 33.81 -23.97
C ILE A 1071 0.11 34.73 -24.64
N TYR A 1072 1.17 35.07 -23.91
CA TYR A 1072 2.18 35.99 -24.41
C TYR A 1072 2.95 35.38 -25.58
N GLY A 1073 3.09 36.17 -26.64
CA GLY A 1073 3.68 35.74 -27.91
C GLY A 1073 2.75 34.93 -28.82
N GLY A 1074 1.47 34.76 -28.46
CA GLY A 1074 0.41 34.32 -29.38
C GLY A 1074 0.56 32.90 -29.93
N GLU A 1075 0.10 32.70 -31.16
CA GLU A 1075 0.02 31.37 -31.80
C GLU A 1075 1.39 30.71 -31.96
N THR A 1076 2.49 31.46 -32.07
CA THR A 1076 3.83 30.87 -32.23
C THR A 1076 4.21 30.00 -31.02
N ARG A 1077 4.01 30.49 -29.79
CA ARG A 1077 4.26 29.69 -28.57
C ARG A 1077 3.15 28.70 -28.30
N PHE A 1078 1.91 29.06 -28.62
CA PHE A 1078 0.78 28.16 -28.40
C PHE A 1078 0.83 26.91 -29.30
N SER A 1079 1.37 27.05 -30.51
CA SER A 1079 1.56 25.93 -31.44
C SER A 1079 2.46 24.82 -30.88
N GLU A 1080 3.42 25.16 -30.01
CA GLU A 1080 4.29 24.19 -29.35
C GLU A 1080 3.49 23.27 -28.41
N LEU A 1081 2.52 23.82 -27.65
CA LEU A 1081 1.61 23.02 -26.83
C LEU A 1081 0.65 22.20 -27.71
N ARG A 1082 0.13 22.81 -28.80
CA ARG A 1082 -0.77 22.13 -29.75
C ARG A 1082 -0.12 20.92 -30.43
N ARG A 1083 1.21 20.92 -30.58
CA ARG A 1083 1.97 19.78 -31.12
C ARG A 1083 1.85 18.53 -30.24
N TYR A 1084 1.76 18.70 -28.92
CA TYR A 1084 1.60 17.59 -27.98
C TYR A 1084 0.13 17.20 -27.79
N PHE A 1085 -0.76 18.20 -27.75
CA PHE A 1085 -2.20 18.00 -27.57
C PHE A 1085 -2.96 18.78 -28.64
N PRO A 1086 -3.43 18.13 -29.72
CA PRO A 1086 -4.16 18.83 -30.77
C PRO A 1086 -5.54 19.34 -30.35
N LYS A 1087 -6.19 18.71 -29.35
CA LYS A 1087 -7.54 19.06 -28.87
C LYS A 1087 -7.52 20.14 -27.77
N LEU A 1088 -6.99 21.32 -28.08
CA LEU A 1088 -7.00 22.47 -27.16
C LEU A 1088 -8.25 23.31 -27.36
N ILE A 1089 -8.96 23.59 -26.27
CA ILE A 1089 -10.23 24.33 -26.30
C ILE A 1089 -10.15 25.55 -25.38
N PHE A 1090 -10.67 26.68 -25.83
CA PHE A 1090 -10.78 27.91 -25.08
C PHE A 1090 -12.24 28.25 -24.76
N LYS A 1091 -12.45 29.20 -23.84
CA LYS A 1091 -13.80 29.67 -23.47
C LYS A 1091 -14.59 30.16 -24.68
N GLU A 1092 -13.94 30.85 -25.62
CA GLU A 1092 -14.51 31.37 -26.87
C GLU A 1092 -14.93 30.25 -27.83
N SER A 1093 -14.44 29.02 -27.65
CA SER A 1093 -14.78 27.84 -28.45
C SER A 1093 -15.85 26.95 -27.81
N VAL A 1094 -16.19 27.20 -26.54
CA VAL A 1094 -17.20 26.44 -25.78
C VAL A 1094 -18.50 27.23 -25.64
N ALA A 1095 -18.40 28.53 -25.39
CA ALA A 1095 -19.54 29.43 -25.31
C ALA A 1095 -19.78 30.14 -26.66
N THR A 1096 -21.04 30.45 -26.96
CA THR A 1096 -21.38 31.24 -28.15
C THR A 1096 -20.96 32.70 -27.96
N LEU A 1097 -20.78 33.43 -29.07
CA LEU A 1097 -20.41 34.84 -29.02
C LEU A 1097 -21.46 35.68 -28.27
N GLU A 1098 -22.75 35.35 -28.45
CA GLU A 1098 -23.87 35.98 -27.78
C GLU A 1098 -23.85 35.73 -26.26
N GLU A 1099 -23.54 34.50 -25.84
CA GLU A 1099 -23.43 34.13 -24.42
C GLU A 1099 -22.24 34.83 -23.74
N LEU A 1100 -21.12 35.00 -24.44
CA LEU A 1100 -19.93 35.66 -23.90
C LEU A 1100 -20.03 37.19 -23.90
N LYS A 1101 -20.85 37.78 -24.76
CA LYS A 1101 -20.95 39.24 -24.95
C LYS A 1101 -21.14 40.02 -23.65
N MET A 1102 -21.86 39.45 -22.68
CA MET A 1102 -22.10 40.08 -21.38
C MET A 1102 -20.90 40.04 -20.41
N PHE A 1103 -19.87 39.24 -20.70
CA PHE A 1103 -18.70 39.01 -19.84
C PHE A 1103 -17.38 39.58 -20.39
N VAL A 1104 -17.28 39.85 -21.70
CA VAL A 1104 -16.02 40.22 -22.41
C VAL A 1104 -15.30 41.42 -21.79
N ASN A 1105 -16.01 42.42 -21.26
CA ASN A 1105 -15.41 43.61 -20.65
C ASN A 1105 -15.23 43.51 -19.13
N HIS A 1106 -15.49 42.34 -18.55
CA HIS A 1106 -15.48 42.10 -17.11
C HIS A 1106 -14.51 40.94 -16.78
N ALA A 1107 -13.24 41.28 -16.59
CA ALA A 1107 -12.16 40.33 -16.35
C ALA A 1107 -12.45 39.38 -15.17
N SER A 1108 -13.09 39.88 -14.11
CA SER A 1108 -13.43 39.08 -12.93
C SER A 1108 -14.57 38.10 -13.20
N GLN A 1109 -15.54 38.46 -14.03
CA GLN A 1109 -16.64 37.55 -14.40
C GLN A 1109 -16.14 36.47 -15.38
N THR A 1110 -15.27 36.85 -16.32
CA THR A 1110 -14.62 35.88 -17.22
C THR A 1110 -13.74 34.89 -16.44
N ALA A 1111 -12.96 35.37 -15.47
CA ALA A 1111 -12.18 34.50 -14.59
C ALA A 1111 -13.05 33.59 -13.71
N ALA A 1112 -14.29 33.99 -13.42
CA ALA A 1112 -15.24 33.16 -12.68
C ALA A 1112 -15.73 31.96 -13.51
N LEU A 1113 -15.96 32.16 -14.81
CA LEU A 1113 -16.26 31.05 -15.74
C LEU A 1113 -15.11 30.04 -15.78
N ASP A 1114 -13.87 30.51 -15.95
CA ASP A 1114 -12.69 29.63 -15.94
C ASP A 1114 -12.53 28.92 -14.59
N TYR A 1115 -12.88 29.58 -13.49
CA TYR A 1115 -12.86 28.96 -12.16
C TYR A 1115 -13.86 27.80 -12.04
N ILE A 1116 -15.10 27.99 -12.49
CA ILE A 1116 -16.13 26.93 -12.50
C ILE A 1116 -15.65 25.73 -13.33
N VAL A 1117 -15.22 25.98 -14.58
CA VAL A 1117 -14.76 24.93 -15.49
C VAL A 1117 -13.53 24.20 -14.92
N SER A 1118 -12.63 24.91 -14.23
CA SER A 1118 -11.46 24.31 -13.59
C SER A 1118 -11.82 23.46 -12.38
N VAL A 1119 -12.74 23.90 -11.53
CA VAL A 1119 -13.20 23.14 -10.37
C VAL A 1119 -13.93 21.86 -10.81
N GLU A 1120 -14.71 21.92 -11.90
CA GLU A 1120 -15.51 20.80 -12.43
C GLU A 1120 -14.76 19.82 -13.35
N SER A 1121 -13.52 20.14 -13.72
CA SER A 1121 -12.68 19.27 -14.56
C SER A 1121 -12.30 17.95 -13.88
N ASP A 1122 -12.03 16.92 -14.67
CA ASP A 1122 -11.53 15.63 -14.18
C ASP A 1122 -10.12 15.80 -13.58
N VAL A 1123 -9.28 16.57 -14.26
CA VAL A 1123 -7.91 16.90 -13.82
C VAL A 1123 -7.67 18.39 -13.95
N PHE A 1124 -7.22 19.02 -12.87
CA PHE A 1124 -6.74 20.39 -12.90
C PHE A 1124 -5.20 20.42 -12.86
N VAL A 1125 -4.58 21.18 -13.76
CA VAL A 1125 -3.13 21.38 -13.82
C VAL A 1125 -2.84 22.87 -13.86
N SER A 1126 -1.81 23.34 -13.17
CA SER A 1126 -1.39 24.75 -13.25
C SER A 1126 0.08 24.87 -13.65
N SER A 1127 0.39 25.73 -14.62
CA SER A 1127 1.78 25.99 -15.01
C SER A 1127 2.52 26.87 -13.99
N TYR A 1128 1.79 27.49 -13.05
CA TYR A 1128 2.32 28.36 -11.99
C TYR A 1128 1.37 28.42 -10.78
N SER A 1129 1.92 28.50 -9.57
CA SER A 1129 1.15 28.58 -8.30
C SER A 1129 0.67 30.02 -8.02
N GLY A 1130 -0.26 30.49 -8.85
CA GLY A 1130 -0.94 31.79 -8.69
C GLY A 1130 -2.19 31.72 -7.82
N ASN A 1131 -2.84 32.88 -7.61
CA ASN A 1131 -4.04 32.98 -6.76
C ASN A 1131 -5.19 32.08 -7.22
N MET A 1132 -5.42 31.95 -8.54
CA MET A 1132 -6.45 31.06 -9.08
C MET A 1132 -6.10 29.59 -8.87
N ALA A 1133 -4.86 29.19 -9.16
CA ALA A 1133 -4.41 27.81 -8.97
C ALA A 1133 -4.62 27.36 -7.51
N ARG A 1134 -4.20 28.19 -6.55
CA ARG A 1134 -4.40 27.93 -5.11
C ARG A 1134 -5.88 27.83 -4.74
N ALA A 1135 -6.72 28.76 -5.21
CA ALA A 1135 -8.14 28.78 -4.90
C ALA A 1135 -8.92 27.60 -5.53
N VAL A 1136 -8.51 27.13 -6.72
CA VAL A 1136 -9.08 25.95 -7.35
C VAL A 1136 -8.62 24.68 -6.62
N GLU A 1137 -7.33 24.58 -6.27
CA GLU A 1137 -6.77 23.45 -5.52
C GLU A 1137 -7.47 23.29 -4.16
N GLY A 1138 -7.64 24.37 -3.40
CA GLY A 1138 -8.34 24.35 -2.12
C GLY A 1138 -9.82 23.93 -2.25
N HIS A 1139 -10.51 24.42 -3.28
CA HIS A 1139 -11.91 24.06 -3.53
C HIS A 1139 -12.06 22.60 -3.98
N ARG A 1140 -11.17 22.13 -4.86
CA ARG A 1140 -11.12 20.73 -5.29
C ARG A 1140 -10.79 19.78 -4.13
N ARG A 1141 -9.96 20.19 -3.16
CA ARG A 1141 -9.77 19.47 -1.90
C ARG A 1141 -11.04 19.47 -1.05
N PHE A 1142 -11.70 20.62 -0.94
CA PHE A 1142 -12.93 20.79 -0.16
C PHE A 1142 -14.05 19.86 -0.59
N LEU A 1143 -14.25 19.68 -1.90
CA LEU A 1143 -15.32 18.86 -2.48
C LEU A 1143 -15.13 17.33 -2.37
N GLY A 1144 -14.21 16.84 -1.53
CA GLY A 1144 -13.94 15.41 -1.40
C GLY A 1144 -12.92 14.90 -2.41
N HIS A 1145 -11.77 15.57 -2.49
CA HIS A 1145 -10.63 15.25 -3.35
C HIS A 1145 -10.95 15.08 -4.84
N ARG A 1146 -10.67 16.13 -5.63
CA ARG A 1146 -10.58 16.05 -7.11
C ARG A 1146 -9.13 16.18 -7.58
N LYS A 1147 -8.73 15.36 -8.55
CA LYS A 1147 -7.33 15.22 -9.00
C LYS A 1147 -6.73 16.57 -9.43
N THR A 1148 -5.69 17.02 -8.75
CA THR A 1148 -5.07 18.33 -8.97
C THR A 1148 -3.56 18.17 -9.02
N ILE A 1149 -2.96 18.36 -10.19
CA ILE A 1149 -1.53 18.12 -10.40
C ILE A 1149 -0.79 19.45 -10.29
N THR A 1150 0.10 19.55 -9.30
CA THR A 1150 0.90 20.75 -9.05
C THR A 1150 2.36 20.49 -9.45
N PRO A 1151 2.85 21.07 -10.57
CA PRO A 1151 4.20 20.78 -11.08
C PRO A 1151 5.31 21.15 -10.10
N ASP A 1152 6.31 20.28 -9.95
CA ASP A 1152 7.58 20.54 -9.29
C ASP A 1152 8.51 21.32 -10.22
N ARG A 1153 8.18 22.59 -10.44
CA ARG A 1153 8.85 23.42 -11.46
C ARG A 1153 10.36 23.48 -11.30
N LYS A 1154 10.86 23.54 -10.05
CA LYS A 1154 12.30 23.57 -9.77
C LYS A 1154 13.00 22.33 -10.30
N ARG A 1155 12.45 21.14 -10.03
CA ARG A 1155 13.02 19.88 -10.52
C ARG A 1155 12.74 19.63 -11.99
N LEU A 1156 11.58 20.05 -12.50
CA LEU A 1156 11.24 19.94 -13.92
C LEU A 1156 12.17 20.78 -14.79
N VAL A 1157 12.54 21.98 -14.35
CA VAL A 1157 13.53 22.82 -15.03
C VAL A 1157 14.86 22.08 -15.23
N ASP A 1158 15.41 21.47 -14.18
CA ASP A 1158 16.65 20.68 -14.28
C ASP A 1158 16.51 19.50 -15.27
N VAL A 1159 15.35 18.84 -15.26
CA VAL A 1159 15.05 17.73 -16.18
C VAL A 1159 14.96 18.21 -17.63
N PHE A 1160 14.26 19.33 -17.89
CA PHE A 1160 14.12 19.89 -19.23
C PHE A 1160 15.45 20.41 -19.76
N ASP A 1161 16.28 21.01 -18.91
CA ASP A 1161 17.60 21.51 -19.33
C ASP A 1161 18.54 20.35 -19.69
N LYS A 1162 18.51 19.25 -18.93
CA LYS A 1162 19.24 18.02 -19.27
C LYS A 1162 18.76 17.40 -20.59
N MET A 1163 17.45 17.44 -20.83
CA MET A 1163 16.86 16.97 -22.08
C MET A 1163 17.30 17.85 -23.27
N GLU A 1164 17.31 19.17 -23.12
CA GLU A 1164 17.78 20.09 -24.17
C GLU A 1164 19.28 19.94 -24.47
N ARG A 1165 20.10 19.56 -23.47
CA ARG A 1165 21.52 19.23 -23.66
C ARG A 1165 21.78 17.82 -24.22
N GLY A 1166 20.74 17.00 -24.39
CA GLY A 1166 20.88 15.61 -24.86
C GLY A 1166 21.41 14.63 -23.81
N GLU A 1167 21.45 15.02 -22.53
CA GLU A 1167 21.92 14.22 -21.39
C GLU A 1167 20.84 13.25 -20.87
N LEU A 1168 19.60 13.34 -21.36
CA LEU A 1168 18.47 12.53 -20.93
C LEU A 1168 17.79 11.86 -22.15
N GLN A 1169 17.64 10.53 -22.11
CA GLN A 1169 16.85 9.80 -23.12
C GLN A 1169 15.34 9.96 -22.88
N GLU A 1170 14.55 10.15 -23.95
CA GLU A 1170 13.09 10.37 -23.90
C GLU A 1170 12.33 9.30 -23.10
N GLY A 1171 12.76 8.03 -23.14
CA GLY A 1171 12.13 6.93 -22.41
C GLY A 1171 12.21 7.06 -20.87
N LEU A 1172 13.24 7.74 -20.34
CA LEU A 1172 13.42 7.92 -18.89
C LEU A 1172 12.58 9.08 -18.33
N LEU A 1173 12.18 10.02 -19.19
CA LEU A 1173 11.47 11.24 -18.81
C LEU A 1173 10.12 10.93 -18.14
N SER A 1174 9.36 9.99 -18.69
CA SER A 1174 8.06 9.61 -18.12
C SER A 1174 8.21 9.05 -16.70
N SER A 1175 9.20 8.20 -16.47
CA SER A 1175 9.49 7.62 -15.15
C SER A 1175 9.85 8.71 -14.14
N ILE A 1176 10.77 9.61 -14.50
CA ILE A 1176 11.19 10.72 -13.64
C ILE A 1176 10.02 11.63 -13.29
N VAL A 1177 9.26 12.09 -14.30
CA VAL A 1177 8.13 13.00 -14.10
C VAL A 1177 7.05 12.36 -13.24
N LYS A 1178 6.68 11.09 -13.47
CA LYS A 1178 5.72 10.36 -12.64
C LYS A 1178 6.19 10.21 -11.20
N GLN A 1179 7.47 9.89 -10.98
CA GLN A 1179 8.04 9.77 -9.65
C GLN A 1179 8.03 11.10 -8.89
N LEU A 1180 8.46 12.19 -9.54
CA LEU A 1180 8.47 13.55 -8.95
C LEU A 1180 7.07 14.02 -8.52
N HIS A 1181 6.01 13.54 -9.18
CA HIS A 1181 4.64 14.00 -8.97
C HIS A 1181 3.73 12.96 -8.29
N LYS A 1182 4.26 11.82 -7.83
CA LYS A 1182 3.49 10.76 -7.15
C LYS A 1182 2.64 11.31 -5.98
N ASN A 1183 3.20 12.21 -5.18
CA ASN A 1183 2.53 12.83 -4.03
C ASN A 1183 2.00 14.25 -4.30
N ARG A 1184 1.99 14.71 -5.57
CA ARG A 1184 1.60 16.07 -5.98
C ARG A 1184 0.29 16.08 -6.79
N GLN A 1185 -0.65 15.21 -6.42
CA GLN A 1185 -1.92 14.97 -7.13
C GLN A 1185 -3.17 15.53 -6.42
N GLY A 1186 -3.00 16.43 -5.44
CA GLY A 1186 -4.11 17.15 -4.83
C GLY A 1186 -4.82 16.41 -3.69
N GLY A 1187 -4.22 15.34 -3.17
CA GLY A 1187 -4.69 14.61 -1.99
C GLY A 1187 -4.87 15.52 -0.76
N PRO A 1188 -5.83 15.26 0.14
CA PRO A 1188 -5.92 15.94 1.42
C PRO A 1188 -4.66 15.67 2.24
N ARG A 1189 -3.97 16.73 2.65
CA ARG A 1189 -2.79 16.65 3.53
C ARG A 1189 -2.89 17.73 4.59
N LYS A 1190 -2.26 17.53 5.75
CA LYS A 1190 -2.19 18.55 6.79
C LYS A 1190 -1.57 19.82 6.21
N ARG A 1191 -2.24 20.98 6.41
CA ARG A 1191 -1.72 22.27 6.00
C ARG A 1191 -0.36 22.53 6.66
N GLU A 1192 0.62 22.92 5.86
CA GLU A 1192 1.99 23.12 6.33
C GLU A 1192 2.09 24.36 7.24
N GLY A 1193 2.83 24.19 8.33
CA GLY A 1193 3.16 25.27 9.26
C GLY A 1193 4.25 26.20 8.72
N PRO A 1194 4.71 27.17 9.51
CA PRO A 1194 5.81 28.04 9.12
C PRO A 1194 7.12 27.25 8.95
N LEU A 1195 8.03 27.73 8.10
CA LEU A 1195 9.36 27.13 7.93
C LEU A 1195 10.15 27.16 9.25
N LEU A 1196 10.87 26.06 9.52
CA LEU A 1196 11.67 25.88 10.74
C LEU A 1196 12.72 27.00 10.88
N GLY A 1197 12.85 27.55 12.09
CA GLY A 1197 13.81 28.62 12.40
C GLY A 1197 13.32 30.06 12.22
N ILE A 1198 12.15 30.29 11.58
CA ILE A 1198 11.61 31.64 11.38
C ILE A 1198 10.77 32.07 12.59
N LYS A 1199 11.19 33.17 13.25
CA LYS A 1199 10.51 33.75 14.43
C LYS A 1199 9.72 35.03 14.08
N GLY A 1200 8.83 35.43 14.99
CA GLY A 1200 8.07 36.68 14.89
C GLY A 1200 7.10 36.71 13.70
N ARG A 1201 6.88 37.89 13.10
CA ARG A 1201 5.94 38.08 11.98
C ARG A 1201 6.37 37.38 10.68
N GLY A 1202 7.63 36.95 10.57
CA GLY A 1202 8.14 36.21 9.40
C GLY A 1202 7.47 34.86 9.23
N ARG A 1203 7.08 34.20 10.34
CA ARG A 1203 6.49 32.86 10.35
C ARG A 1203 5.23 32.78 9.47
N PHE A 1204 4.35 33.76 9.58
CA PHE A 1204 3.05 33.77 8.92
C PHE A 1204 3.14 33.91 7.40
N LYS A 1205 4.25 34.46 6.89
CA LYS A 1205 4.50 34.61 5.44
C LYS A 1205 4.91 33.30 4.78
N THR A 1206 5.40 32.35 5.57
CA THR A 1206 5.90 31.05 5.09
C THR A 1206 4.93 29.91 5.35
N GLU A 1207 3.83 30.18 6.07
CA GLU A 1207 2.75 29.21 6.24
C GLU A 1207 2.02 28.97 4.92
N GLU A 1208 1.62 27.72 4.70
CA GLU A 1208 0.73 27.39 3.61
C GLU A 1208 -0.62 28.10 3.77
N SER A 1209 -1.19 28.54 2.65
CA SER A 1209 -2.46 29.26 2.67
C SER A 1209 -3.63 28.35 3.07
N PHE A 1210 -4.50 28.84 3.97
CA PHE A 1210 -5.79 28.20 4.27
C PHE A 1210 -6.64 27.98 3.00
N TYR A 1211 -6.52 28.90 2.04
CA TYR A 1211 -7.28 28.91 0.80
C TYR A 1211 -6.75 27.92 -0.25
N GLU A 1212 -5.50 27.50 -0.10
CA GLU A 1212 -4.88 26.43 -0.89
C GLU A 1212 -5.12 25.07 -0.24
N ASN A 1213 -5.08 24.99 1.09
CA ASN A 1213 -5.29 23.78 1.84
C ASN A 1213 -6.21 24.00 3.06
N PRO A 1214 -7.52 23.76 2.92
CA PRO A 1214 -8.48 24.00 4.00
C PRO A 1214 -8.58 22.85 5.04
N TYR A 1215 -7.75 21.81 4.93
CA TYR A 1215 -7.67 20.70 5.89
C TYR A 1215 -6.76 21.07 7.09
N PRO A 1216 -7.12 20.74 8.35
CA PRO A 1216 -8.19 19.81 8.76
C PRO A 1216 -9.54 20.43 9.12
N GLU A 1217 -9.71 21.76 9.09
CA GLU A 1217 -10.91 22.37 9.68
C GLU A 1217 -12.15 22.29 8.79
N CYS A 1218 -11.98 22.44 7.47
CA CYS A 1218 -13.10 22.44 6.51
C CYS A 1218 -13.46 21.05 5.97
N ILE A 1219 -12.54 20.09 6.10
CA ILE A 1219 -12.62 18.78 5.47
C ILE A 1219 -12.45 17.73 6.54
N CYS A 1220 -13.41 16.81 6.63
CA CYS A 1220 -13.32 15.67 7.53
C CYS A 1220 -13.19 14.40 6.71
N ARG A 1221 -12.55 13.42 7.29
CA ARG A 1221 -12.65 12.06 6.79
C ARG A 1221 -14.00 11.52 7.24
N SER A 1222 -14.77 10.91 6.33
CA SER A 1222 -15.98 10.18 6.67
C SER A 1222 -15.60 9.17 7.76
N LYS A 1223 -16.14 9.35 8.97
CA LYS A 1223 -16.47 8.18 9.78
C LYS A 1223 -17.50 7.43 8.94
N ILE A 1224 -17.33 6.12 8.77
CA ILE A 1224 -18.17 5.31 7.88
C ILE A 1224 -19.59 5.24 8.48
N ARG A 1225 -20.34 6.33 8.33
CA ARG A 1225 -21.78 6.38 8.60
C ARG A 1225 -22.48 5.81 7.38
N VAL A 1226 -22.79 4.52 7.45
CA VAL A 1226 -23.69 3.86 6.52
C VAL A 1226 -25.06 4.51 6.67
N ALA A 1227 -25.43 5.38 5.73
CA ALA A 1227 -26.82 5.80 5.55
C ALA A 1227 -27.51 4.75 4.67
N ILE A 1228 -28.52 4.11 5.24
CA ILE A 1228 -29.37 3.05 4.66
C ILE A 1228 -30.37 3.70 3.67
N PRO A 1229 -30.60 3.17 2.45
CA PRO A 1229 -31.87 3.31 1.76
C PRO A 1229 -32.98 2.51 2.47
#